data_AF-A0A0B4BU57-F1
#
_entry.id   AF-A0A0B4BU57-F1
#
_cell.length_a   1.000
_cell.length_b   1.000
_cell.length_c   1.000
_cell.angle_alpha   90.00
_cell.angle_beta   90.00
_cell.angle_gamma   90.00
#
_symmetry.space_group_name_H-M   'P 1'
#
loop_
_entity.id
_entity.type
_entity.pdbx_description
1 polymer ?
#
loop_
_entity_poly.entity_id
_entity_poly.type
_entity_poly.pdbx_seq_one_letter_code
_entity_poly.pdbx_strand_id
1 'polypeptide(L)'
;MPITTEYDLEDAFDWAERTTVEATHSTYTSKDVYTLFDDGHTEHEAYRDDILIRFELEDPEDALPIQTLSVKYNGHGEITESEKLDDDYQREIINYYNGVPETIQLFDESPANGGLGLHSWASIVRIWDENGSFAQRLTEYDNGVFKAENFEAGVRHSMTETDHSDAKAWGQIESFYDSDGELAERVTHYDDGIIKAEQFEAGARTVTSKFDEGHVAAWESIDTFFDPDGGVAERVTYFDDGTIKAEQFEGGIRTVTSRFDEGNVAGWDSIETFFGPDGRLAERVTFYDDGIIKAERFEGGARTMTSQFDEGNAAAWERIETFFGPDGQMGGRVTLYDDGIIKEERFEDGFRRSVYETDEQNVAAWDSIETFYTPEGELDLRMTRFDNGSTKLEDFQDGVRKSTFQSDAFNASAEEWETIETTFDANGSLEERVTNFDNGILKTETFEYGTRKATFLEDRENAADWTSSASFFDQDGRLAERQTDFDNGTAKSEFFQDGFRTATFQSDGENVEDWEAIQSFYGPYGMLTDRVIQSDNGAWTRIQFENGTRTFSEKVDTADEFEWNSIMSAYEGGELVLRQTIQDDSDVLLGIYQNQERIAQLEVDLDGSDPWEVKLIEFGADGKLTSTYDSIADVPEAYQFYLDTAVPAV
;
A
#
# COMPACT_ATOMS: atom_id res chain seq x y z
N MET A 1 76.41 80.63 28.19
CA MET A 1 75.81 79.58 29.02
C MET A 1 76.55 79.62 30.34
N PRO A 2 75.93 80.07 31.44
CA PRO A 2 76.50 79.79 32.75
C PRO A 2 76.50 78.27 32.96
N ILE A 3 77.67 77.72 33.29
CA ILE A 3 77.83 76.37 33.83
C ILE A 3 78.16 76.57 35.30
N THR A 4 77.35 76.02 36.19
CA THR A 4 77.57 76.03 37.64
C THR A 4 77.74 74.59 38.09
N THR A 5 78.93 74.25 38.55
CA THR A 5 79.24 72.95 39.13
C THR A 5 79.39 73.12 40.63
N GLU A 6 78.58 72.39 41.38
CA GLU A 6 78.63 72.28 42.83
C GLU A 6 79.26 70.93 43.19
N TYR A 7 80.12 70.92 44.21
CA TYR A 7 80.71 69.71 44.75
C TYR A 7 80.29 69.61 46.20
N ASP A 8 79.81 68.45 46.64
CA ASP A 8 79.59 68.22 48.05
C ASP A 8 80.89 67.72 48.71
N LEU A 9 81.58 68.62 49.38
CA LEU A 9 82.83 68.30 50.09
C LEU A 9 82.59 67.93 51.55
N GLU A 10 81.36 68.11 52.06
CA GLU A 10 81.01 67.88 53.48
C GLU A 10 80.09 66.67 53.67
N ASP A 11 79.73 65.97 52.59
CA ASP A 11 78.83 64.80 52.63
C ASP A 11 77.46 65.20 53.24
N ALA A 12 77.01 66.41 52.90
CA ALA A 12 75.78 67.01 53.43
C ALA A 12 74.52 66.62 52.63
N PHE A 13 74.74 66.13 51.42
CA PHE A 13 73.79 65.62 50.44
C PHE A 13 74.39 64.35 49.84
N ASP A 14 73.55 63.43 49.37
CA ASP A 14 74.00 62.14 48.82
C ASP A 14 74.67 62.24 47.43
N TRP A 15 75.11 63.42 47.00
CA TRP A 15 75.71 63.63 45.68
C TRP A 15 77.13 64.21 45.69
N ALA A 16 78.02 63.59 44.92
CA ALA A 16 79.42 63.98 44.78
C ALA A 16 79.62 65.27 43.95
N GLU A 17 78.88 65.40 42.84
CA GLU A 17 79.04 66.52 41.90
C GLU A 17 77.73 66.87 41.19
N ARG A 18 77.29 68.13 41.23
CA ARG A 18 76.11 68.61 40.50
C ARG A 18 76.47 69.73 39.53
N THR A 19 76.42 69.46 38.24
CA THR A 19 76.67 70.41 37.14
C THR A 19 75.36 70.88 36.50
N THR A 20 75.03 72.15 36.66
CA THR A 20 73.93 72.83 35.96
C THR A 20 74.45 73.64 34.76
N VAL A 21 73.90 73.41 33.57
CA VAL A 21 74.17 74.14 32.33
C VAL A 21 72.89 74.86 31.89
N GLU A 22 72.87 76.19 31.91
CA GLU A 22 71.72 76.96 31.42
C GLU A 22 72.02 77.62 30.06
N ALA A 23 71.10 77.48 29.11
CA ALA A 23 71.19 78.08 27.79
C ALA A 23 69.86 78.74 27.39
N THR A 24 69.84 80.07 27.31
CA THR A 24 68.72 80.82 26.74
C THR A 24 68.90 80.94 25.23
N HIS A 25 68.01 80.32 24.47
CA HIS A 25 67.90 80.48 23.02
C HIS A 25 66.88 81.58 22.68
N SER A 26 66.86 82.07 21.44
CA SER A 26 65.94 83.15 21.02
C SER A 26 64.45 82.79 21.12
N THR A 27 64.13 81.52 21.30
CA THR A 27 62.75 80.98 21.28
C THR A 27 62.43 80.09 22.47
N TYR A 28 63.40 79.75 23.33
CA TYR A 28 63.18 78.92 24.52
C TYR A 28 64.32 79.06 25.54
N THR A 29 64.06 78.70 26.79
CA THR A 29 65.10 78.55 27.82
C THR A 29 65.33 77.06 28.06
N SER A 30 66.57 76.59 27.96
CA SER A 30 66.94 75.23 28.40
C SER A 30 67.87 75.25 29.61
N LYS A 31 67.69 74.29 30.51
CA LYS A 31 68.54 74.06 31.68
C LYS A 31 68.83 72.58 31.76
N ASP A 32 70.07 72.15 31.60
CA ASP A 32 70.49 70.78 31.83
C ASP A 32 71.15 70.70 33.22
N VAL A 33 70.79 69.73 34.06
CA VAL A 33 71.37 69.51 35.39
C VAL A 33 71.88 68.08 35.43
N TYR A 34 73.19 67.90 35.45
CA TYR A 34 73.84 66.62 35.65
C TYR A 34 74.19 66.50 37.14
N THR A 35 73.80 65.42 37.80
CA THR A 35 74.11 65.14 39.22
C THR A 35 74.78 63.77 39.28
N LEU A 36 76.06 63.72 39.67
CA LEU A 36 76.81 62.52 40.00
C LEU A 36 76.69 62.27 41.50
N PHE A 37 76.20 61.10 41.88
CA PHE A 37 75.97 60.71 43.25
C PHE A 37 77.21 60.04 43.86
N ASP A 38 77.30 59.97 45.19
CA ASP A 38 78.49 59.41 45.89
C ASP A 38 78.69 57.91 45.65
N ASP A 39 77.63 57.21 45.27
CA ASP A 39 77.64 55.81 44.84
C ASP A 39 78.05 55.61 43.37
N GLY A 40 78.26 56.69 42.63
CA GLY A 40 78.69 56.67 41.22
C GLY A 40 77.54 56.74 40.20
N HIS A 41 76.28 56.81 40.66
CA HIS A 41 75.11 57.05 39.80
C HIS A 41 75.16 58.45 39.17
N THR A 42 74.60 58.61 37.97
CA THR A 42 74.36 59.93 37.38
C THR A 42 72.89 60.19 37.02
N GLU A 43 72.31 61.27 37.55
CA GLU A 43 71.05 61.85 37.09
C GLU A 43 71.32 62.98 36.07
N HIS A 44 70.52 63.07 35.01
CA HIS A 44 70.49 64.22 34.10
C HIS A 44 69.07 64.76 33.98
N GLU A 45 68.83 65.98 34.49
CA GLU A 45 67.55 66.68 34.37
C GLU A 45 67.65 67.78 33.30
N ALA A 46 66.99 67.62 32.16
CA ALA A 46 66.92 68.61 31.09
C ALA A 46 65.57 69.35 31.11
N TYR A 47 65.56 70.63 31.46
CA TYR A 47 64.40 71.50 31.38
C TYR A 47 64.38 72.24 30.04
N ARG A 48 63.22 72.31 29.38
CA ARG A 48 62.99 73.17 28.20
C ARG A 48 61.65 73.88 28.35
N ASP A 49 61.66 75.21 28.51
CA ASP A 49 60.45 76.02 28.75
C ASP A 49 59.57 75.46 29.89
N ASP A 50 60.18 75.21 31.06
CA ASP A 50 59.56 74.61 32.25
C ASP A 50 59.09 73.13 32.11
N ILE A 51 59.39 72.46 30.99
CA ILE A 51 59.20 71.02 30.82
C ILE A 51 60.44 70.28 31.31
N LEU A 52 60.33 69.53 32.42
CA LEU A 52 61.38 68.65 32.92
C LEU A 52 61.42 67.34 32.11
N ILE A 53 62.54 67.06 31.46
CA ILE A 53 62.89 65.76 30.88
C ILE A 53 64.01 65.19 31.75
N ARG A 54 63.68 64.29 32.68
CA ARG A 54 64.66 63.60 33.52
C ARG A 54 65.13 62.34 32.79
N PHE A 55 66.43 62.21 32.59
CA PHE A 55 67.13 61.01 32.16
C PHE A 55 67.93 60.49 33.35
N GLU A 56 67.76 59.23 33.72
CA GLU A 56 68.61 58.57 34.71
C GLU A 56 69.65 57.74 33.94
N LEU A 57 70.95 57.99 34.17
CA LEU A 57 72.06 57.41 33.40
C LEU A 57 73.00 56.63 34.33
N GLU A 58 72.92 55.30 34.18
CA GLU A 58 73.86 54.27 34.65
C GLU A 58 74.22 54.24 36.15
N ASP A 59 73.76 53.19 36.84
CA ASP A 59 74.56 52.50 37.86
C ASP A 59 75.34 51.36 37.14
N PRO A 60 76.68 51.31 37.21
CA PRO A 60 77.47 50.24 36.59
C PRO A 60 77.40 48.88 37.31
N GLU A 61 76.85 48.80 38.54
CA GLU A 61 76.69 47.53 39.28
C GLU A 61 75.26 46.97 39.26
N ASP A 62 74.25 47.76 38.91
CA ASP A 62 72.87 47.29 38.77
C ASP A 62 72.54 46.96 37.30
N ALA A 63 72.31 45.68 37.04
CA ALA A 63 71.84 45.23 35.75
C ALA A 63 70.36 45.62 35.60
N LEU A 64 70.15 46.83 35.05
CA LEU A 64 68.95 47.37 34.41
C LEU A 64 68.03 48.24 35.30
N PRO A 65 68.25 49.57 35.34
CA PRO A 65 67.34 50.51 35.99
C PRO A 65 66.10 50.81 35.12
N ILE A 66 64.95 50.97 35.79
CA ILE A 66 63.70 51.52 35.24
C ILE A 66 64.00 52.90 34.64
N GLN A 67 63.86 53.07 33.33
CA GLN A 67 64.09 54.37 32.69
C GLN A 67 62.77 55.14 32.65
N THR A 68 62.63 56.17 33.50
CA THR A 68 61.62 57.21 33.22
C THR A 68 62.10 57.99 31.99
N LEU A 69 61.38 57.88 30.88
CA LEU A 69 61.79 58.44 29.59
C LEU A 69 61.41 59.92 29.46
N SER A 70 60.22 60.29 29.95
CA SER A 70 59.74 61.67 29.92
C SER A 70 58.58 61.92 30.89
N VAL A 71 58.44 63.16 31.40
CA VAL A 71 57.26 63.63 32.16
C VAL A 71 56.89 65.01 31.64
N LYS A 72 55.66 65.20 31.18
CA LYS A 72 55.15 66.49 30.69
C LYS A 72 54.25 67.11 31.75
N TYR A 73 54.31 68.44 31.87
CA TYR A 73 53.49 69.22 32.79
C TYR A 73 52.67 70.25 32.01
N ASN A 74 51.47 70.59 32.52
CA ASN A 74 50.71 71.74 32.03
C ASN A 74 51.26 73.06 32.59
N GLY A 75 50.73 74.20 32.12
CA GLY A 75 51.12 75.54 32.59
C GLY A 75 50.79 75.85 34.06
N HIS A 76 50.17 74.92 34.79
CA HIS A 76 49.92 75.00 36.23
C HIS A 76 50.83 74.08 37.05
N GLY A 77 51.76 73.35 36.42
CA GLY A 77 52.70 72.45 37.07
C GLY A 77 52.12 71.07 37.40
N GLU A 78 50.96 70.71 36.85
CA GLU A 78 50.39 69.37 37.00
C GLU A 78 50.89 68.46 35.89
N ILE A 79 51.18 67.19 36.20
CA ILE A 79 51.58 66.20 35.21
C ILE A 79 50.42 66.00 34.22
N THR A 80 50.74 66.00 32.93
CA THR A 80 49.79 65.69 31.84
C THR A 80 50.16 64.39 31.13
N GLU A 81 51.42 63.98 31.17
CA GLU A 81 51.90 62.74 30.55
C GLU A 81 53.13 62.26 31.33
N SER A 82 53.29 60.96 31.52
CA SER A 82 54.55 60.35 31.97
C SER A 82 54.82 59.09 31.17
N GLU A 83 56.07 58.86 30.83
CA GLU A 83 56.52 57.74 30.01
C GLU A 83 57.66 57.02 30.73
N LYS A 84 57.57 55.69 30.81
CA LYS A 84 58.57 54.83 31.43
C LYS A 84 58.83 53.61 30.57
N LEU A 85 60.04 53.10 30.61
CA LEU A 85 60.43 51.80 30.05
C LEU A 85 60.90 50.93 31.20
N ASP A 86 60.22 49.80 31.42
CA ASP A 86 60.56 48.83 32.47
C ASP A 86 61.61 47.81 31.99
N ASP A 87 62.16 47.04 32.93
CA ASP A 87 63.18 45.99 32.73
C ASP A 87 62.73 44.87 31.78
N ASP A 88 61.42 44.65 31.68
CA ASP A 88 60.76 43.70 30.76
C ASP A 88 60.56 44.26 29.33
N TYR A 89 61.20 45.38 28.96
CA TYR A 89 60.98 46.09 27.69
C TYR A 89 59.54 46.57 27.47
N GLN A 90 58.80 46.78 28.57
CA GLN A 90 57.46 47.37 28.51
C GLN A 90 57.56 48.89 28.53
N ARG A 91 57.07 49.54 27.49
CA ARG A 91 56.93 50.99 27.46
C ARG A 91 55.54 51.38 27.98
N GLU A 92 55.50 52.07 29.11
CA GLU A 92 54.30 52.61 29.74
C GLU A 92 54.18 54.11 29.46
N ILE A 93 53.05 54.54 28.89
CA ILE A 93 52.68 55.95 28.70
C ILE A 93 51.39 56.22 29.49
N ILE A 94 51.48 57.05 30.52
CA ILE A 94 50.35 57.48 31.34
C ILE A 94 49.99 58.90 30.96
N ASN A 95 48.80 59.13 30.41
CA ASN A 95 48.24 60.49 30.25
C ASN A 95 47.39 60.83 31.47
N TYR A 96 47.50 62.07 31.94
CA TYR A 96 46.77 62.57 33.10
C TYR A 96 45.84 63.71 32.70
N TYR A 97 44.62 63.69 33.25
CA TYR A 97 43.67 64.79 33.17
C TYR A 97 43.34 65.26 34.60
N ASN A 98 43.65 66.52 34.91
CA ASN A 98 43.51 67.10 36.27
C ASN A 98 44.18 66.26 37.38
N GLY A 99 45.35 65.69 37.11
CA GLY A 99 46.12 64.90 38.08
C GLY A 99 45.65 63.46 38.29
N VAL A 100 44.61 63.01 37.57
CA VAL A 100 44.15 61.62 37.57
C VAL A 100 44.58 60.96 36.26
N PRO A 101 45.10 59.72 36.29
CA PRO A 101 45.36 58.95 35.06
C PRO A 101 44.08 58.83 34.23
N GLU A 102 44.12 59.36 33.01
CA GLU A 102 43.03 59.26 32.04
C GLU A 102 43.24 58.03 31.15
N THR A 103 44.48 57.82 30.69
CA THR A 103 44.86 56.63 29.91
C THR A 103 46.24 56.11 30.31
N ILE A 104 46.42 54.79 30.31
CA ILE A 104 47.72 54.11 30.45
C ILE A 104 47.89 53.18 29.25
N GLN A 105 48.92 53.42 28.43
CA GLN A 105 49.28 52.59 27.29
C GLN A 105 50.54 51.81 27.62
N LEU A 106 50.50 50.50 27.49
CA LEU A 106 51.64 49.59 27.61
C LEU A 106 51.95 49.06 26.22
N PHE A 107 53.21 49.11 25.79
CA PHE A 107 53.69 48.49 24.56
C PHE A 107 54.77 47.46 24.90
N ASP A 108 54.73 46.29 24.27
CA ASP A 108 55.85 45.34 24.32
C ASP A 108 56.87 45.74 23.24
N GLU A 109 58.00 46.29 23.65
CA GLU A 109 59.11 46.67 22.75
C GLU A 109 60.22 45.61 22.70
N SER A 110 59.97 44.41 23.22
CA SER A 110 60.98 43.34 23.24
C SER A 110 61.44 42.97 21.83
N PRO A 111 62.76 42.84 21.60
CA PRO A 111 63.29 42.54 20.27
C PRO A 111 62.82 41.16 19.82
N ALA A 112 62.15 41.10 18.67
CA ALA A 112 61.58 39.88 18.07
C ALA A 112 62.64 38.81 17.72
N ASN A 113 63.22 38.16 18.72
CA ASN A 113 64.13 37.03 18.57
C ASN A 113 63.33 35.73 18.39
N GLY A 114 62.69 35.60 17.22
CA GLY A 114 61.99 34.37 16.81
C GLY A 114 60.47 34.44 16.76
N GLY A 115 59.86 35.62 16.89
CA GLY A 115 58.44 35.85 16.57
C GLY A 115 57.45 35.72 17.72
N LEU A 116 57.91 35.73 18.98
CA LEU A 116 57.07 35.91 20.16
C LEU A 116 57.75 36.98 21.03
N GLY A 117 57.04 38.04 21.40
CA GLY A 117 57.52 38.99 22.39
C GLY A 117 57.74 38.32 23.75
N LEU A 118 58.29 39.06 24.71
CA LEU A 118 58.31 38.64 26.12
C LEU A 118 56.87 38.45 26.64
N HIS A 119 55.92 39.20 26.09
CA HIS A 119 54.50 39.03 26.30
C HIS A 119 53.82 38.41 25.08
N SER A 120 52.61 37.91 25.27
CA SER A 120 51.76 37.45 24.16
C SER A 120 50.95 38.59 23.53
N TRP A 121 51.20 39.83 23.97
CA TRP A 121 50.47 41.03 23.57
C TRP A 121 51.42 42.10 23.07
N ALA A 122 50.99 42.81 22.02
CA ALA A 122 51.71 43.91 21.41
C ALA A 122 51.43 45.22 22.14
N SER A 123 50.18 45.45 22.55
CA SER A 123 49.82 46.63 23.35
C SER A 123 48.65 46.41 24.30
N ILE A 124 48.61 47.14 25.42
CA ILE A 124 47.47 47.23 26.33
C ILE A 124 47.16 48.71 26.59
N VAL A 125 45.93 49.15 26.34
CA VAL A 125 45.47 50.49 26.71
C VAL A 125 44.42 50.39 27.81
N ARG A 126 44.61 51.11 28.90
CA ARG A 126 43.66 51.24 30.01
C ARG A 126 43.12 52.66 30.02
N ILE A 127 41.81 52.81 30.20
CA ILE A 127 41.13 54.11 30.17
C ILE A 127 40.27 54.21 31.43
N TRP A 128 40.31 55.38 32.08
CA TRP A 128 39.48 55.73 33.23
C TRP A 128 38.44 56.76 32.81
N ASP A 129 37.27 56.73 33.46
CA ASP A 129 36.24 57.74 33.24
C ASP A 129 36.60 59.08 33.91
N GLU A 130 35.77 60.11 33.69
CA GLU A 130 35.95 61.44 34.29
C GLU A 130 35.95 61.44 35.83
N ASN A 131 35.48 60.37 36.46
CA ASN A 131 35.47 60.19 37.91
C ASN A 131 36.67 59.38 38.43
N GLY A 132 37.60 58.97 37.55
CA GLY A 132 38.75 58.14 37.88
C GLY A 132 38.41 56.66 38.12
N SER A 133 37.23 56.20 37.70
CA SER A 133 36.87 54.77 37.73
C SER A 133 37.37 54.08 36.48
N PHE A 134 37.82 52.83 36.61
CA PHE A 134 38.30 52.04 35.48
C PHE A 134 37.14 51.77 34.51
N ALA A 135 37.28 52.25 33.26
CA ALA A 135 36.20 52.27 32.28
C ALA A 135 36.44 51.30 31.12
N GLN A 136 37.69 51.16 30.64
CA GLN A 136 37.99 50.31 29.50
C GLN A 136 39.42 49.73 29.55
N ARG A 137 39.58 48.51 29.02
CA ARG A 137 40.87 47.90 28.68
C ARG A 137 40.86 47.41 27.24
N LEU A 138 41.80 47.87 26.44
CA LEU A 138 42.07 47.38 25.09
C LEU A 138 43.37 46.56 25.14
N THR A 139 43.44 45.45 24.42
CA THR A 139 44.62 44.59 24.35
C THR A 139 44.77 44.08 22.92
N GLU A 140 45.88 44.43 22.27
CA GLU A 140 46.24 43.89 20.96
C GLU A 140 47.23 42.75 21.18
N TYR A 141 46.88 41.55 20.73
CA TYR A 141 47.71 40.35 20.85
C TYR A 141 48.68 40.23 19.67
N ASP A 142 49.83 39.60 19.87
CA ASP A 142 50.83 39.37 18.81
C ASP A 142 50.30 38.56 17.63
N ASN A 143 49.22 37.80 17.85
CA ASN A 143 48.56 37.00 16.83
C ASN A 143 47.51 37.78 16.01
N GLY A 144 47.39 39.11 16.21
CA GLY A 144 46.45 39.95 15.49
C GLY A 144 45.03 39.97 16.05
N VAL A 145 44.78 39.30 17.19
CA VAL A 145 43.52 39.42 17.93
C VAL A 145 43.53 40.74 18.71
N PHE A 146 42.47 41.52 18.57
CA PHE A 146 42.22 42.73 19.35
C PHE A 146 41.11 42.46 20.36
N LYS A 147 41.34 42.78 21.64
CA LYS A 147 40.39 42.58 22.74
C LYS A 147 40.05 43.90 23.40
N ALA A 148 38.78 44.27 23.42
CA ALA A 148 38.25 45.39 24.18
C ALA A 148 37.39 44.88 25.34
N GLU A 149 37.61 45.38 26.54
CA GLU A 149 36.83 45.10 27.74
C GLU A 149 36.31 46.42 28.30
N ASN A 150 35.01 46.53 28.49
CA ASN A 150 34.36 47.70 29.07
C ASN A 150 33.91 47.38 30.49
N PHE A 151 34.10 48.33 31.40
CA PHE A 151 33.79 48.21 32.81
C PHE A 151 32.78 49.28 33.22
N GLU A 152 31.80 48.89 34.04
CA GLU A 152 30.84 49.79 34.64
C GLU A 152 30.87 49.58 36.16
N ALA A 153 31.08 50.66 36.93
CA ALA A 153 31.23 50.61 38.38
C ALA A 153 32.30 49.60 38.90
N GLY A 154 33.35 49.37 38.11
CA GLY A 154 34.44 48.44 38.45
C GLY A 154 34.16 46.96 38.14
N VAL A 155 32.97 46.63 37.63
CA VAL A 155 32.60 45.30 37.15
C VAL A 155 32.72 45.27 35.63
N ARG A 156 33.22 44.18 35.05
CA ARG A 156 33.25 44.03 33.59
C ARG A 156 31.81 43.98 33.09
N HIS A 157 31.45 44.85 32.15
CA HIS A 157 30.11 44.94 31.57
C HIS A 157 30.03 44.24 30.20
N SER A 158 31.05 44.46 29.35
CA SER A 158 31.14 43.80 28.04
C SER A 158 32.59 43.54 27.62
N MET A 159 32.79 42.60 26.71
CA MET A 159 34.06 42.26 26.10
C MET A 159 33.87 41.93 24.62
N THR A 160 34.73 42.44 23.76
CA THR A 160 34.79 42.12 22.33
C THR A 160 36.19 41.67 21.97
N GLU A 161 36.34 40.51 21.36
CA GLU A 161 37.58 40.03 20.73
C GLU A 161 37.37 39.99 19.22
N THR A 162 38.25 40.58 18.43
CA THR A 162 38.19 40.61 16.97
C THR A 162 39.50 40.06 16.41
N ASP A 163 39.43 39.09 15.52
CA ASP A 163 40.60 38.56 14.83
C ASP A 163 40.81 39.29 13.51
N HIS A 164 41.68 40.29 13.50
CA HIS A 164 41.98 41.06 12.29
C HIS A 164 42.92 40.33 11.32
N SER A 165 43.55 39.24 11.75
CA SER A 165 44.59 38.54 11.00
C SER A 165 44.16 37.16 10.51
N ASP A 166 42.90 36.77 10.72
CA ASP A 166 42.37 35.45 10.31
C ASP A 166 43.25 34.31 10.88
N ALA A 167 43.71 34.48 12.12
CA ALA A 167 44.57 33.54 12.84
C ALA A 167 43.77 32.46 13.59
N LYS A 168 42.47 32.67 13.74
CA LYS A 168 41.48 31.80 14.39
C LYS A 168 40.47 31.33 13.34
N ALA A 169 39.51 30.52 13.78
CA ALA A 169 38.37 30.10 12.95
C ALA A 169 37.12 30.94 13.25
N TRP A 170 37.32 32.04 13.99
CA TRP A 170 36.30 33.01 14.32
C TRP A 170 36.84 34.40 14.03
N GLY A 171 35.97 35.27 13.54
CA GLY A 171 36.30 36.66 13.25
C GLY A 171 36.02 37.57 14.44
N GLN A 172 35.01 37.27 15.26
CA GLN A 172 34.66 38.09 16.42
C GLN A 172 33.99 37.29 17.55
N ILE A 173 34.31 37.62 18.80
CA ILE A 173 33.61 37.14 20.01
C ILE A 173 33.13 38.35 20.80
N GLU A 174 31.85 38.39 21.14
CA GLU A 174 31.27 39.37 22.05
C GLU A 174 30.81 38.66 23.32
N SER A 175 31.00 39.27 24.48
CA SER A 175 30.58 38.73 25.77
C SER A 175 29.99 39.85 26.62
N PHE A 176 28.82 39.61 27.19
CA PHE A 176 28.10 40.54 28.05
C PHE A 176 27.98 39.92 29.44
N TYR A 177 28.13 40.76 30.45
CA TYR A 177 28.16 40.36 31.85
C TYR A 177 27.03 41.06 32.60
N ASP A 178 26.48 40.38 33.60
CA ASP A 178 25.45 40.95 34.46
C ASP A 178 26.03 41.94 35.49
N SER A 179 25.17 42.47 36.35
CA SER A 179 25.58 43.44 37.38
C SER A 179 26.52 42.86 38.45
N ASP A 180 26.56 41.53 38.59
CA ASP A 180 27.45 40.84 39.53
C ASP A 180 28.78 40.46 38.86
N GLY A 181 28.90 40.69 37.54
CA GLY A 181 30.09 40.40 36.73
C GLY A 181 30.15 38.94 36.26
N GLU A 182 29.05 38.20 36.39
CA GLU A 182 28.94 36.86 35.82
C GLU A 182 28.64 36.98 34.32
N LEU A 183 29.14 36.02 33.53
CA LEU A 183 28.88 35.99 32.10
C LEU A 183 27.38 35.73 31.90
N ALA A 184 26.69 36.62 31.19
CA ALA A 184 25.26 36.52 30.88
C ALA A 184 25.03 36.06 29.44
N GLU A 185 25.85 36.55 28.50
CA GLU A 185 25.76 36.20 27.08
C GLU A 185 27.14 36.15 26.43
N ARG A 186 27.34 35.25 25.48
CA ARG A 186 28.49 35.24 24.58
C ARG A 186 28.06 34.95 23.14
N VAL A 187 28.45 35.82 22.21
CA VAL A 187 28.23 35.65 20.77
C VAL A 187 29.57 35.39 20.09
N THR A 188 29.64 34.44 19.18
CA THR A 188 30.84 34.14 18.37
C THR A 188 30.46 34.13 16.90
N HIS A 189 31.08 35.00 16.12
CA HIS A 189 30.98 35.08 14.67
C HIS A 189 32.12 34.27 14.07
N TYR A 190 31.81 33.14 13.46
CA TYR A 190 32.77 32.26 12.80
C TYR A 190 33.08 32.75 11.38
N ASP A 191 34.29 32.44 10.88
CA ASP A 191 34.71 32.89 9.54
C ASP A 191 33.94 32.20 8.41
N ASP A 192 33.27 31.09 8.71
CA ASP A 192 32.40 30.36 7.78
C ASP A 192 30.99 30.94 7.68
N GLY A 193 30.68 32.03 8.39
CA GLY A 193 29.36 32.67 8.38
C GLY A 193 28.38 32.10 9.40
N ILE A 194 28.81 31.17 10.27
CA ILE A 194 28.02 30.71 11.41
C ILE A 194 28.13 31.71 12.56
N ILE A 195 27.01 32.07 13.18
CA ILE A 195 26.96 32.81 14.45
C ILE A 195 26.54 31.87 15.55
N LYS A 196 27.22 31.86 16.69
CA LYS A 196 26.84 31.11 17.88
C LYS A 196 26.63 32.05 19.06
N ALA A 197 25.39 32.16 19.55
CA ALA A 197 25.05 32.84 20.79
C ALA A 197 24.90 31.82 21.93
N GLU A 198 25.40 32.14 23.11
CA GLU A 198 25.31 31.35 24.34
C GLU A 198 24.77 32.24 25.45
N GLN A 199 23.68 31.82 26.09
CA GLN A 199 23.09 32.52 27.24
C GLN A 199 23.36 31.75 28.53
N PHE A 200 23.53 32.50 29.60
CA PHE A 200 23.91 31.99 30.92
C PHE A 200 23.03 32.63 32.00
N GLU A 201 22.69 31.86 33.02
CA GLU A 201 21.97 32.32 34.22
C GLU A 201 22.66 31.71 35.45
N ALA A 202 23.06 32.55 36.41
CA ALA A 202 23.82 32.15 37.61
C ALA A 202 25.07 31.28 37.27
N GLY A 203 25.79 31.68 36.22
CA GLY A 203 26.99 30.98 35.72
C GLY A 203 26.73 29.66 34.97
N ALA A 204 25.50 29.15 34.96
CA ALA A 204 25.13 27.96 34.20
C ALA A 204 24.64 28.35 32.80
N ARG A 205 25.04 27.61 31.77
CA ARG A 205 24.53 27.84 30.41
C ARG A 205 23.09 27.39 30.33
N THR A 206 22.19 28.25 29.84
CA THR A 206 20.76 27.95 29.69
C THR A 206 20.37 27.71 28.24
N VAL A 207 20.98 28.43 27.29
CA VAL A 207 20.68 28.33 25.84
C VAL A 207 21.96 28.44 25.01
N THR A 208 22.00 27.73 23.88
CA THR A 208 22.93 27.98 22.78
C THR A 208 22.16 28.03 21.48
N SER A 209 22.25 29.14 20.76
CA SER A 209 21.66 29.33 19.42
C SER A 209 22.78 29.40 18.40
N LYS A 210 22.65 28.67 17.30
CA LYS A 210 23.50 28.79 16.12
C LYS A 210 22.68 29.27 14.95
N PHE A 211 23.21 30.19 14.16
CA PHE A 211 22.60 30.72 12.95
C PHE A 211 23.58 30.55 11.79
N ASP A 212 23.10 30.07 10.65
CA ASP A 212 23.90 29.93 9.44
C ASP A 212 23.60 31.08 8.47
N GLU A 213 24.10 32.27 8.77
CA GLU A 213 23.91 33.42 7.88
C GLU A 213 24.68 33.27 6.55
N GLY A 214 25.69 32.39 6.53
CA GLY A 214 26.49 32.07 5.35
C GLY A 214 25.84 31.07 4.39
N HIS A 215 24.75 30.41 4.79
CA HIS A 215 24.17 29.26 4.08
C HIS A 215 25.22 28.17 3.76
N VAL A 216 26.11 27.88 4.70
CA VAL A 216 27.18 26.87 4.55
C VAL A 216 26.76 25.48 5.04
N ALA A 217 25.72 25.41 5.85
CA ALA A 217 25.08 24.19 6.32
C ALA A 217 23.77 23.93 5.55
N ALA A 218 23.08 22.85 5.93
CA ALA A 218 21.72 22.53 5.43
C ALA A 218 20.64 22.94 6.45
N TRP A 219 21.02 23.74 7.44
CA TRP A 219 20.17 24.23 8.51
C TRP A 219 20.31 25.73 8.62
N GLU A 220 19.20 26.41 8.88
CA GLU A 220 19.14 27.84 9.10
C GLU A 220 19.56 28.17 10.55
N SER A 221 19.05 27.41 11.52
CA SER A 221 19.43 27.60 12.92
C SER A 221 19.31 26.34 13.79
N ILE A 222 20.07 26.32 14.89
CA ILE A 222 20.02 25.28 15.93
C ILE A 222 19.97 25.92 17.31
N ASP A 223 18.88 25.69 18.04
CA ASP A 223 18.75 26.05 19.44
C ASP A 223 18.97 24.83 20.34
N THR A 224 19.73 24.98 21.42
CA THR A 224 19.96 23.95 22.43
C THR A 224 19.69 24.54 23.81
N PHE A 225 18.67 24.02 24.48
CA PHE A 225 18.26 24.40 25.83
C PHE A 225 18.85 23.40 26.83
N PHE A 226 19.35 23.92 27.94
CA PHE A 226 20.01 23.13 28.98
C PHE A 226 19.16 23.07 30.25
N ASP A 227 19.21 21.93 30.94
CA ASP A 227 18.63 21.78 32.27
C ASP A 227 19.52 22.44 33.34
N PRO A 228 19.03 22.61 34.59
CA PRO A 228 19.83 23.20 35.67
C PRO A 228 21.11 22.44 36.04
N ASP A 229 21.23 21.16 35.65
CA ASP A 229 22.44 20.35 35.87
C ASP A 229 23.45 20.49 34.71
N GLY A 230 23.11 21.28 33.68
CA GLY A 230 23.91 21.51 32.47
C GLY A 230 23.79 20.41 31.41
N GLY A 231 22.88 19.46 31.60
CA GLY A 231 22.46 18.50 30.57
C GLY A 231 21.66 19.20 29.47
N VAL A 232 21.61 18.62 28.27
CA VAL A 232 20.70 19.11 27.23
C VAL A 232 19.29 18.68 27.63
N ALA A 233 18.35 19.64 27.69
CA ALA A 233 16.92 19.39 27.91
C ALA A 233 16.18 19.30 26.57
N GLU A 234 16.50 20.19 25.64
CA GLU A 234 15.87 20.25 24.32
C GLU A 234 16.86 20.75 23.26
N ARG A 235 16.73 20.26 22.03
CA ARG A 235 17.43 20.79 20.86
C ARG A 235 16.48 20.93 19.69
N VAL A 236 16.39 22.12 19.10
CA VAL A 236 15.58 22.41 17.93
C VAL A 236 16.51 22.74 16.76
N THR A 237 16.23 22.21 15.58
CA THR A 237 16.96 22.50 14.33
C THR A 237 15.96 22.91 13.27
N TYR A 238 16.15 24.11 12.72
CA TYR A 238 15.40 24.64 11.59
C TYR A 238 16.22 24.38 10.33
N PHE A 239 15.68 23.60 9.39
CA PHE A 239 16.36 23.24 8.15
C PHE A 239 16.05 24.23 7.03
N ASP A 240 16.99 24.41 6.09
CA ASP A 240 16.80 25.31 4.94
C ASP A 240 15.67 24.84 3.99
N ASP A 241 15.27 23.57 4.08
CA ASP A 241 14.18 22.99 3.30
C ASP A 241 12.79 23.28 3.90
N GLY A 242 12.72 24.01 5.02
CA GLY A 242 11.47 24.32 5.72
C GLY A 242 11.00 23.22 6.67
N THR A 243 11.81 22.17 6.88
CA THR A 243 11.53 21.18 7.93
C THR A 243 12.11 21.61 9.28
N ILE A 244 11.48 21.20 10.38
CA ILE A 244 11.93 21.45 11.74
C ILE A 244 12.16 20.12 12.43
N LYS A 245 13.18 20.02 13.27
CA LYS A 245 13.42 18.86 14.14
C LYS A 245 13.64 19.31 15.59
N ALA A 246 12.75 18.89 16.49
CA ALA A 246 12.91 19.05 17.92
C ALA A 246 13.29 17.71 18.58
N GLU A 247 14.25 17.72 19.50
CA GLU A 247 14.71 16.56 20.27
C GLU A 247 14.65 16.90 21.75
N GLN A 248 13.89 16.13 22.53
CA GLN A 248 13.76 16.29 23.98
C GLN A 248 14.57 15.22 24.71
N PHE A 249 15.13 15.61 25.85
CA PHE A 249 16.02 14.79 26.65
C PHE A 249 15.65 14.89 28.13
N GLU A 250 15.74 13.76 28.84
CA GLU A 250 15.56 13.68 30.30
C GLU A 250 16.71 12.86 30.88
N GLY A 251 17.46 13.43 31.82
CA GLY A 251 18.64 12.77 32.42
C GLY A 251 19.72 12.39 31.39
N GLY A 252 19.86 13.17 30.32
CA GLY A 252 20.80 12.92 29.21
C GLY A 252 20.35 11.83 28.22
N ILE A 253 19.18 11.23 28.43
CA ILE A 253 18.59 10.24 27.52
C ILE A 253 17.55 10.95 26.66
N ARG A 254 17.61 10.75 25.35
CA ARG A 254 16.58 11.27 24.44
C ARG A 254 15.26 10.56 24.71
N THR A 255 14.19 11.31 24.94
CA THR A 255 12.84 10.80 25.20
C THR A 255 11.90 10.97 24.01
N VAL A 256 12.04 12.08 23.26
CA VAL A 256 11.20 12.39 22.09
C VAL A 256 12.03 13.00 20.95
N THR A 257 11.65 12.72 19.71
CA THR A 257 12.03 13.49 18.53
C THR A 257 10.80 13.80 17.71
N SER A 258 10.52 15.07 17.48
CA SER A 258 9.45 15.55 16.62
C SER A 258 10.04 16.18 15.37
N ARG A 259 9.51 15.85 14.19
CA ARG A 259 9.82 16.50 12.93
C ARG A 259 8.55 17.08 12.35
N PHE A 260 8.64 18.30 11.82
CA PHE A 260 7.54 19.01 11.17
C PHE A 260 7.97 19.42 9.78
N ASP A 261 7.06 19.34 8.81
CA ASP A 261 7.27 19.79 7.44
C ASP A 261 6.48 21.07 7.16
N GLU A 262 6.84 22.16 7.83
CA GLU A 262 6.17 23.45 7.63
C GLU A 262 6.34 23.98 6.19
N GLY A 263 7.40 23.55 5.51
CA GLY A 263 7.66 23.85 4.10
C GLY A 263 6.82 23.05 3.11
N ASN A 264 6.10 22.00 3.55
CA ASN A 264 5.36 21.07 2.70
C ASN A 264 6.24 20.52 1.56
N VAL A 265 7.47 20.10 1.89
CA VAL A 265 8.46 19.56 0.95
C VAL A 265 8.53 18.03 0.94
N ALA A 266 7.96 17.38 1.95
CA ALA A 266 7.82 15.94 2.08
C ALA A 266 6.38 15.51 1.74
N GLY A 267 6.11 14.20 1.86
CA GLY A 267 4.75 13.65 1.78
C GLY A 267 4.14 13.39 3.15
N TRP A 268 4.70 14.01 4.20
CA TRP A 268 4.29 13.87 5.58
C TRP A 268 4.28 15.24 6.24
N ASP A 269 3.30 15.48 7.11
CA ASP A 269 3.15 16.71 7.88
C ASP A 269 4.05 16.68 9.12
N SER A 270 4.03 15.55 9.85
CA SER A 270 4.88 15.39 11.03
C SER A 270 5.27 13.94 11.35
N ILE A 271 6.41 13.78 12.01
CA ILE A 271 6.91 12.51 12.53
C ILE A 271 7.30 12.66 13.99
N GLU A 272 6.66 11.91 14.87
CA GLU A 272 7.00 11.82 16.29
C GLU A 272 7.65 10.49 16.59
N THR A 273 8.74 10.50 17.36
CA THR A 273 9.50 9.30 17.75
C THR A 273 9.73 9.32 19.24
N PHE A 274 9.17 8.33 19.94
CA PHE A 274 9.26 8.18 21.39
C PHE A 274 10.29 7.10 21.74
N PHE A 275 11.09 7.38 22.75
CA PHE A 275 12.16 6.51 23.23
C PHE A 275 11.86 6.05 24.65
N GLY A 276 12.17 4.80 24.96
CA GLY A 276 12.04 4.25 26.30
C GLY A 276 13.13 4.75 27.25
N PRO A 277 13.05 4.42 28.55
CA PRO A 277 14.03 4.84 29.55
C PRO A 277 15.46 4.35 29.32
N ASP A 278 15.68 3.35 28.46
CA ASP A 278 16.99 2.85 28.04
C ASP A 278 17.52 3.53 26.76
N GLY A 279 16.81 4.54 26.26
CA GLY A 279 17.13 5.28 25.04
C GLY A 279 16.82 4.52 23.74
N ARG A 280 16.17 3.35 23.82
CA ARG A 280 15.75 2.61 22.62
C ARG A 280 14.41 3.13 22.10
N LEU A 281 14.20 2.95 20.80
CA LEU A 281 12.94 3.28 20.15
C LEU A 281 11.78 2.48 20.77
N ALA A 282 10.74 3.17 21.20
CA ALA A 282 9.53 2.59 21.78
C ALA A 282 8.33 2.75 20.83
N GLU A 283 8.14 3.93 20.25
CA GLU A 283 7.04 4.21 19.33
C GLU A 283 7.46 5.25 18.28
N ARG A 284 6.90 5.15 17.08
CA ARG A 284 7.00 6.16 16.03
C ARG A 284 5.64 6.40 15.41
N VAL A 285 5.22 7.66 15.31
CA VAL A 285 3.99 8.09 14.66
C VAL A 285 4.34 8.99 13.48
N THR A 286 3.69 8.79 12.34
CA THR A 286 3.84 9.62 11.13
C THR A 286 2.46 10.06 10.67
N PHE A 287 2.27 11.37 10.55
CA PHE A 287 1.08 12.00 9.99
C PHE A 287 1.40 12.34 8.53
N TYR A 288 0.70 11.70 7.59
CA TYR A 288 0.87 11.94 6.16
C TYR A 288 -0.04 13.07 5.68
N ASP A 289 0.36 13.76 4.60
CA ASP A 289 -0.41 14.90 4.05
C ASP A 289 -1.76 14.48 3.48
N ASP A 290 -1.92 13.21 3.14
CA ASP A 290 -3.18 12.62 2.67
C ASP A 290 -4.17 12.30 3.79
N GLY A 291 -3.79 12.52 5.06
CA GLY A 291 -4.61 12.25 6.24
C GLY A 291 -4.45 10.83 6.79
N ILE A 292 -3.53 10.03 6.26
CA ILE A 292 -3.17 8.75 6.85
C ILE A 292 -2.26 8.97 8.07
N ILE A 293 -2.56 8.29 9.18
CA ILE A 293 -1.73 8.26 10.38
C ILE A 293 -1.14 6.87 10.54
N LYS A 294 0.19 6.76 10.60
CA LYS A 294 0.89 5.49 10.82
C LYS A 294 1.62 5.49 12.15
N ALA A 295 1.23 4.58 13.05
CA ALA A 295 1.91 4.33 14.31
C ALA A 295 2.64 2.99 14.29
N GLU A 296 3.87 2.95 14.80
CA GLU A 296 4.72 1.76 14.88
C GLU A 296 5.22 1.58 16.31
N ARG A 297 5.00 0.41 16.90
CA ARG A 297 5.43 0.09 18.27
C ARG A 297 6.57 -0.91 18.27
N PHE A 298 7.48 -0.73 19.24
CA PHE A 298 8.70 -1.49 19.37
C PHE A 298 8.88 -2.00 20.81
N GLU A 299 9.33 -3.24 20.95
CA GLU A 299 9.68 -3.85 22.23
C GLU A 299 11.05 -4.54 22.09
N GLY A 300 11.98 -4.25 23.00
CA GLY A 300 13.33 -4.80 22.94
C GLY A 300 14.12 -4.43 21.66
N GLY A 301 13.70 -3.38 20.95
CA GLY A 301 14.27 -2.95 19.67
C GLY A 301 13.68 -3.66 18.44
N ALA A 302 12.82 -4.66 18.62
CA ALA A 302 12.06 -5.28 17.55
C ALA A 302 10.70 -4.60 17.40
N ARG A 303 10.22 -4.44 16.17
CA ARG A 303 8.86 -3.95 15.91
C ARG A 303 7.86 -5.03 16.30
N THR A 304 6.83 -4.67 17.06
CA THR A 304 5.76 -5.58 17.48
C THR A 304 4.41 -5.27 16.82
N MET A 305 4.18 -4.02 16.42
CA MET A 305 2.93 -3.59 15.79
C MET A 305 3.12 -2.43 14.81
N THR A 306 2.27 -2.36 13.79
CA THR A 306 2.05 -1.17 12.95
C THR A 306 0.55 -0.95 12.81
N SER A 307 0.05 0.23 13.13
CA SER A 307 -1.32 0.67 12.89
C SER A 307 -1.33 1.79 11.86
N GLN A 308 -2.26 1.75 10.93
CA GLN A 308 -2.57 2.82 9.99
C GLN A 308 -4.04 3.18 10.13
N PHE A 309 -4.34 4.47 10.20
CA PHE A 309 -5.69 5.02 10.25
C PHE A 309 -5.86 5.99 9.09
N ASP A 310 -6.96 5.91 8.37
CA ASP A 310 -7.27 6.82 7.28
C ASP A 310 -8.31 7.86 7.73
N GLU A 311 -7.86 8.84 8.51
CA GLU A 311 -8.76 9.92 8.97
C GLU A 311 -9.15 10.88 7.82
N GLY A 312 -8.37 10.89 6.74
CA GLY A 312 -8.59 11.70 5.54
C GLY A 312 -9.53 11.08 4.50
N ASN A 313 -9.92 9.82 4.65
CA ASN A 313 -10.63 9.03 3.64
C ASN A 313 -9.89 9.05 2.28
N ALA A 314 -8.57 8.90 2.32
CA ALA A 314 -7.69 8.85 1.16
C ALA A 314 -7.61 7.46 0.51
N ALA A 315 -7.96 6.42 1.25
CA ALA A 315 -8.01 5.03 0.84
C ALA A 315 -9.45 4.48 0.91
N ALA A 316 -9.61 3.19 0.58
CA ALA A 316 -10.88 2.45 0.69
C ALA A 316 -10.94 1.62 2.00
N TRP A 317 -10.14 2.00 2.99
CA TRP A 317 -10.03 1.32 4.27
C TRP A 317 -9.93 2.34 5.39
N GLU A 318 -10.56 2.04 6.52
CA GLU A 318 -10.54 2.89 7.71
C GLU A 318 -9.27 2.63 8.53
N ARG A 319 -8.89 1.35 8.67
CA ARG A 319 -7.77 0.94 9.53
C ARG A 319 -7.05 -0.30 9.05
N ILE A 320 -5.71 -0.30 9.14
CA ILE A 320 -4.87 -1.50 8.97
C ILE A 320 -3.99 -1.68 10.21
N GLU A 321 -4.07 -2.85 10.85
CA GLU A 321 -3.17 -3.23 11.93
C GLU A 321 -2.33 -4.44 11.51
N THR A 322 -1.03 -4.41 11.74
CA THR A 322 -0.10 -5.50 11.44
C THR A 322 0.69 -5.85 12.70
N PHE A 323 0.70 -7.12 13.04
CA PHE A 323 1.35 -7.66 14.24
C PHE A 323 2.58 -8.46 13.84
N PHE A 324 3.66 -8.30 14.59
CA PHE A 324 4.94 -8.94 14.33
C PHE A 324 5.34 -9.84 15.49
N GLY A 325 5.91 -10.99 15.17
CA GLY A 325 6.49 -11.92 16.14
C GLY A 325 7.84 -11.45 16.69
N PRO A 326 8.39 -12.15 17.70
CA PRO A 326 9.67 -11.80 18.32
C PRO A 326 10.89 -11.83 17.37
N ASP A 327 10.80 -12.56 16.26
CA ASP A 327 11.81 -12.64 15.20
C ASP A 327 11.64 -11.56 14.12
N GLY A 328 10.64 -10.68 14.27
CA GLY A 328 10.31 -9.62 13.32
C GLY A 328 9.48 -10.08 12.12
N GLN A 329 9.10 -11.36 12.05
CA GLN A 329 8.21 -11.84 11.00
C GLN A 329 6.78 -11.36 11.27
N MET A 330 6.00 -11.18 10.20
CA MET A 330 4.58 -10.87 10.32
C MET A 330 3.85 -12.08 10.93
N GLY A 331 3.08 -11.87 11.99
CA GLY A 331 2.22 -12.89 12.62
C GLY A 331 0.75 -12.72 12.26
N GLY A 332 0.31 -11.48 11.99
CA GLY A 332 -1.06 -11.22 11.57
C GLY A 332 -1.27 -9.83 10.99
N ARG A 333 -2.36 -9.66 10.24
CA ARG A 333 -2.83 -8.37 9.73
C ARG A 333 -4.35 -8.30 9.82
N VAL A 334 -4.89 -7.16 10.25
CA VAL A 334 -6.32 -6.88 10.26
C VAL A 334 -6.56 -5.62 9.44
N THR A 335 -7.49 -5.67 8.50
CA THR A 335 -7.93 -4.53 7.69
C THR A 335 -9.41 -4.32 7.91
N LEU A 336 -9.82 -3.11 8.29
CA LEU A 336 -11.20 -2.66 8.34
C LEU A 336 -11.43 -1.76 7.13
N TYR A 337 -12.31 -2.19 6.23
CA TYR A 337 -12.68 -1.45 5.03
C TYR A 337 -13.78 -0.43 5.31
N ASP A 338 -13.88 0.63 4.50
CA ASP A 338 -14.88 1.70 4.69
C ASP A 338 -16.32 1.21 4.56
N ASP A 339 -16.52 0.11 3.84
CA ASP A 339 -17.80 -0.55 3.63
C ASP A 339 -18.20 -1.49 4.78
N GLY A 340 -17.39 -1.57 5.84
CA GLY A 340 -17.64 -2.40 7.01
C GLY A 340 -17.12 -3.83 6.90
N ILE A 341 -16.47 -4.20 5.80
CA ILE A 341 -15.82 -5.51 5.70
C ILE A 341 -14.58 -5.53 6.59
N ILE A 342 -14.42 -6.61 7.37
CA ILE A 342 -13.21 -6.88 8.16
C ILE A 342 -12.47 -8.03 7.54
N LYS A 343 -11.15 -7.88 7.35
CA LYS A 343 -10.25 -8.91 6.84
C LYS A 343 -9.12 -9.18 7.82
N GLU A 344 -9.10 -10.37 8.38
CA GLU A 344 -8.04 -10.87 9.24
C GLU A 344 -7.16 -11.88 8.49
N GLU A 345 -5.85 -11.71 8.58
CA GLU A 345 -4.85 -12.59 7.99
C GLU A 345 -3.93 -13.10 9.09
N ARG A 346 -3.63 -14.40 9.08
CA ARG A 346 -2.67 -15.02 10.00
C ARG A 346 -1.51 -15.60 9.22
N PHE A 347 -0.32 -15.42 9.77
CA PHE A 347 0.95 -15.84 9.16
C PHE A 347 1.73 -16.72 10.15
N GLU A 348 2.41 -17.74 9.62
CA GLU A 348 3.26 -18.65 10.38
C GLU A 348 4.44 -19.05 9.49
N ASP A 349 5.67 -18.93 10.01
CA ASP A 349 6.93 -19.14 9.29
C ASP A 349 7.06 -18.32 7.99
N GLY A 350 6.51 -17.12 7.98
CA GLY A 350 6.53 -16.20 6.84
C GLY A 350 5.50 -16.51 5.75
N PHE A 351 4.75 -17.60 5.88
CA PHE A 351 3.66 -17.98 4.98
C PHE A 351 2.32 -17.59 5.57
N ARG A 352 1.39 -17.14 4.71
CA ARG A 352 0.00 -16.91 5.12
C ARG A 352 -0.65 -18.27 5.38
N ARG A 353 -1.33 -18.43 6.52
CA ARG A 353 -2.03 -19.67 6.92
C ARG A 353 -3.53 -19.58 6.80
N SER A 354 -4.10 -18.41 7.10
CA SER A 354 -5.53 -18.20 6.94
C SER A 354 -5.87 -16.76 6.60
N VAL A 355 -6.98 -16.57 5.89
CA VAL A 355 -7.70 -15.30 5.75
C VAL A 355 -9.12 -15.52 6.24
N TYR A 356 -9.61 -14.61 7.05
CA TYR A 356 -10.99 -14.56 7.52
C TYR A 356 -11.58 -13.20 7.14
N GLU A 357 -12.62 -13.18 6.32
CA GLU A 357 -13.34 -11.98 5.91
C GLU A 357 -14.77 -12.04 6.44
N THR A 358 -15.27 -10.95 7.03
CA THR A 358 -16.66 -10.80 7.52
C THR A 358 -17.27 -9.52 7.03
N ASP A 359 -18.55 -9.57 6.65
CA ASP A 359 -19.33 -8.43 6.23
C ASP A 359 -20.32 -8.03 7.33
N GLU A 360 -19.88 -7.17 8.27
CA GLU A 360 -20.72 -6.76 9.40
C GLU A 360 -21.85 -5.80 9.00
N GLN A 361 -21.78 -5.19 7.81
CA GLN A 361 -22.74 -4.19 7.32
C GLN A 361 -23.66 -4.71 6.22
N ASN A 362 -23.52 -5.98 5.82
CA ASN A 362 -24.31 -6.64 4.78
C ASN A 362 -24.24 -5.87 3.44
N VAL A 363 -23.04 -5.42 3.05
CA VAL A 363 -22.79 -4.74 1.77
C VAL A 363 -22.51 -5.72 0.61
N ALA A 364 -22.05 -6.91 0.93
CA ALA A 364 -21.84 -8.04 0.04
C ALA A 364 -23.07 -8.96 0.05
N ALA A 365 -23.04 -10.00 -0.79
CA ALA A 365 -24.04 -11.08 -0.78
C ALA A 365 -23.59 -12.28 0.09
N TRP A 366 -22.52 -12.09 0.86
CA TRP A 366 -21.92 -13.10 1.71
C TRP A 366 -21.69 -12.51 3.11
N ASP A 367 -21.83 -13.36 4.12
CA ASP A 367 -21.65 -13.04 5.53
C ASP A 367 -20.18 -13.22 5.92
N SER A 368 -19.57 -14.32 5.49
CA SER A 368 -18.17 -14.63 5.80
C SER A 368 -17.45 -15.47 4.75
N ILE A 369 -16.15 -15.24 4.60
CA ILE A 369 -15.25 -16.04 3.77
C ILE A 369 -14.04 -16.47 4.62
N GLU A 370 -13.81 -17.78 4.70
CA GLU A 370 -12.63 -18.35 5.33
C GLU A 370 -11.75 -18.99 4.26
N THR A 371 -10.45 -18.68 4.26
CA THR A 371 -9.48 -19.25 3.32
C THR A 371 -8.31 -19.82 4.10
N PHE A 372 -7.96 -21.08 3.86
CA PHE A 372 -6.84 -21.78 4.49
C PHE A 372 -5.77 -22.12 3.46
N TYR A 373 -4.52 -22.14 3.92
CA TYR A 373 -3.36 -22.37 3.09
C TYR A 373 -2.50 -23.48 3.70
N THR A 374 -1.81 -24.22 2.83
CA THR A 374 -0.83 -25.24 3.20
C THR A 374 0.40 -24.61 3.89
N PRO A 375 1.27 -25.40 4.53
CA PRO A 375 2.53 -24.90 5.08
C PRO A 375 3.47 -24.22 4.08
N GLU A 376 3.36 -24.57 2.81
CA GLU A 376 4.12 -23.99 1.71
C GLU A 376 3.47 -22.70 1.16
N GLY A 377 2.29 -22.31 1.69
CA GLY A 377 1.55 -21.11 1.30
C GLY A 377 0.65 -21.28 0.09
N GLU A 378 0.37 -22.52 -0.33
CA GLU A 378 -0.58 -22.83 -1.40
C GLU A 378 -2.01 -22.82 -0.87
N LEU A 379 -2.99 -22.53 -1.73
CA LEU A 379 -4.39 -22.55 -1.34
C LEU A 379 -4.85 -23.99 -1.07
N ASP A 380 -5.47 -24.24 0.08
CA ASP A 380 -5.92 -25.56 0.54
C ASP A 380 -7.45 -25.64 0.54
N LEU A 381 -8.10 -24.71 1.25
CA LEU A 381 -9.56 -24.73 1.43
C LEU A 381 -10.10 -23.30 1.40
N ARG A 382 -11.26 -23.11 0.77
CA ARG A 382 -12.04 -21.87 0.89
C ARG A 382 -13.49 -22.18 1.24
N MET A 383 -14.00 -21.54 2.28
CA MET A 383 -15.40 -21.60 2.70
C MET A 383 -16.03 -20.23 2.53
N THR A 384 -17.25 -20.18 2.01
CA THR A 384 -18.07 -18.97 1.90
C THR A 384 -19.44 -19.24 2.50
N ARG A 385 -19.91 -18.36 3.37
CA ARG A 385 -21.28 -18.36 3.89
C ARG A 385 -22.02 -17.19 3.28
N PHE A 386 -23.13 -17.47 2.62
CA PHE A 386 -23.95 -16.46 1.95
C PHE A 386 -25.01 -15.90 2.89
N ASP A 387 -25.49 -14.68 2.63
CA ASP A 387 -26.53 -14.03 3.45
C ASP A 387 -27.84 -14.82 3.48
N ASN A 388 -28.12 -15.58 2.40
CA ASN A 388 -29.30 -16.44 2.31
C ASN A 388 -29.21 -17.71 3.21
N GLY A 389 -28.08 -17.92 3.88
CA GLY A 389 -27.80 -19.06 4.75
C GLY A 389 -27.14 -20.25 4.06
N SER A 390 -26.98 -20.22 2.73
CA SER A 390 -26.25 -21.26 2.00
C SER A 390 -24.75 -21.17 2.25
N THR A 391 -24.06 -22.29 2.03
CA THR A 391 -22.61 -22.40 2.20
C THR A 391 -21.98 -22.99 0.96
N LYS A 392 -20.74 -22.56 0.67
CA LYS A 392 -19.89 -23.12 -0.38
C LYS A 392 -18.52 -23.43 0.16
N LEU A 393 -18.07 -24.66 -0.05
CA LEU A 393 -16.74 -25.16 0.25
C LEU A 393 -16.03 -25.45 -1.06
N GLU A 394 -14.79 -24.99 -1.20
CA GLU A 394 -13.91 -25.22 -2.35
C GLU A 394 -12.62 -25.86 -1.84
N ASP A 395 -12.33 -27.07 -2.29
CA ASP A 395 -11.17 -27.86 -1.90
C ASP A 395 -10.12 -27.81 -3.02
N PHE A 396 -8.86 -27.63 -2.65
CA PHE A 396 -7.75 -27.43 -3.58
C PHE A 396 -6.64 -28.46 -3.33
N GLN A 397 -5.98 -28.89 -4.39
CA GLN A 397 -4.84 -29.79 -4.34
C GLN A 397 -3.80 -29.32 -5.35
N ASP A 398 -2.57 -29.12 -4.89
CA ASP A 398 -1.44 -28.65 -5.72
C ASP A 398 -1.77 -27.34 -6.49
N GLY A 399 -2.52 -26.43 -5.84
CA GLY A 399 -2.98 -25.16 -6.42
C GLY A 399 -4.11 -25.28 -7.44
N VAL A 400 -4.59 -26.49 -7.75
CA VAL A 400 -5.72 -26.75 -8.64
C VAL A 400 -6.96 -27.06 -7.81
N ARG A 401 -8.11 -26.52 -8.22
CA ARG A 401 -9.38 -26.84 -7.58
C ARG A 401 -9.72 -28.30 -7.82
N LYS A 402 -10.00 -29.05 -6.75
CA LYS A 402 -10.34 -30.48 -6.78
C LYS A 402 -11.84 -30.71 -6.70
N SER A 403 -12.52 -29.98 -5.81
CA SER A 403 -13.97 -30.07 -5.69
C SER A 403 -14.58 -28.76 -5.19
N THR A 404 -15.88 -28.61 -5.42
CA THR A 404 -16.72 -27.66 -4.69
C THR A 404 -17.95 -28.37 -4.16
N PHE A 405 -18.34 -28.05 -2.94
CA PHE A 405 -19.57 -28.50 -2.32
C PHE A 405 -20.38 -27.29 -1.88
N GLN A 406 -21.63 -27.20 -2.32
CA GLN A 406 -22.58 -26.18 -1.90
C GLN A 406 -23.75 -26.86 -1.19
N SER A 407 -24.24 -26.22 -0.13
CA SER A 407 -25.43 -26.68 0.59
C SER A 407 -26.25 -25.51 1.08
N ASP A 408 -27.56 -25.60 0.92
CA ASP A 408 -28.52 -24.63 1.45
C ASP A 408 -29.12 -25.09 2.79
N ALA A 409 -28.69 -26.25 3.33
CA ALA A 409 -29.35 -26.98 4.42
C ALA A 409 -29.57 -26.20 5.72
N PHE A 410 -28.86 -25.08 5.93
CA PHE A 410 -29.11 -24.17 7.06
C PHE A 410 -30.42 -23.38 6.93
N ASN A 411 -30.90 -23.23 5.70
CA ASN A 411 -32.16 -22.64 5.30
C ASN A 411 -32.64 -23.35 4.03
N ALA A 412 -33.29 -24.52 4.19
CA ALA A 412 -33.80 -25.40 3.11
C ALA A 412 -34.91 -24.78 2.21
N SER A 413 -34.93 -23.46 2.10
CA SER A 413 -35.76 -22.67 1.21
C SER A 413 -34.99 -21.51 0.59
N ALA A 414 -33.67 -21.46 0.80
CA ALA A 414 -32.80 -20.44 0.23
C ALA A 414 -32.63 -20.65 -1.27
N GLU A 415 -32.63 -21.90 -1.71
CA GLU A 415 -32.47 -22.32 -3.10
C GLU A 415 -33.56 -23.34 -3.47
N GLU A 416 -33.59 -23.82 -4.72
CA GLU A 416 -34.44 -24.94 -5.16
C GLU A 416 -33.69 -26.29 -5.10
N TRP A 417 -32.48 -26.28 -4.53
CA TRP A 417 -31.58 -27.41 -4.40
C TRP A 417 -31.02 -27.50 -2.99
N GLU A 418 -30.87 -28.71 -2.50
CA GLU A 418 -30.34 -29.01 -1.17
C GLU A 418 -28.79 -28.98 -1.19
N THR A 419 -28.21 -29.61 -2.22
CA THR A 419 -26.75 -29.67 -2.41
C THR A 419 -26.32 -29.66 -3.86
N ILE A 420 -25.14 -29.07 -4.11
CA ILE A 420 -24.41 -29.17 -5.38
C ILE A 420 -22.98 -29.58 -5.09
N GLU A 421 -22.58 -30.77 -5.54
CA GLU A 421 -21.19 -31.22 -5.55
C GLU A 421 -20.63 -31.13 -6.97
N THR A 422 -19.39 -30.68 -7.10
CA THR A 422 -18.69 -30.57 -8.39
C THR A 422 -17.27 -31.04 -8.21
N THR A 423 -16.81 -31.97 -9.05
CA THR A 423 -15.45 -32.50 -9.04
C THR A 423 -14.71 -32.10 -10.31
N PHE A 424 -13.40 -31.93 -10.16
CA PHE A 424 -12.51 -31.47 -11.22
C PHE A 424 -11.37 -32.47 -11.38
N ASP A 425 -10.92 -32.62 -12.63
CA ASP A 425 -9.76 -33.44 -12.96
C ASP A 425 -8.44 -32.78 -12.51
N ALA A 426 -7.32 -33.48 -12.68
CA ALA A 426 -5.99 -33.00 -12.29
C ALA A 426 -5.54 -31.71 -13.03
N ASN A 427 -6.22 -31.32 -14.12
CA ASN A 427 -5.95 -30.08 -14.85
C ASN A 427 -6.95 -28.96 -14.47
N GLY A 428 -7.87 -29.21 -13.53
CA GLY A 428 -8.92 -28.28 -13.13
C GLY A 428 -10.09 -28.21 -14.09
N SER A 429 -10.23 -29.17 -15.01
CA SER A 429 -11.40 -29.28 -15.88
C SER A 429 -12.53 -29.99 -15.17
N LEU A 430 -13.77 -29.56 -15.41
CA LEU A 430 -14.96 -30.17 -14.83
C LEU A 430 -15.06 -31.66 -15.25
N GLU A 431 -15.24 -32.55 -14.28
CA GLU A 431 -15.38 -34.00 -14.47
C GLU A 431 -16.82 -34.45 -14.16
N GLU A 432 -17.36 -34.07 -13.00
CA GLU A 432 -18.72 -34.43 -12.58
C GLU A 432 -19.38 -33.29 -11.82
N ARG A 433 -20.70 -33.18 -11.96
CA ARG A 433 -21.55 -32.34 -11.10
C ARG A 433 -22.78 -33.09 -10.67
N VAL A 434 -23.04 -33.12 -9.37
CA VAL A 434 -24.16 -33.78 -8.73
C VAL A 434 -25.02 -32.71 -8.06
N THR A 435 -26.31 -32.66 -8.35
CA THR A 435 -27.28 -31.73 -7.74
C THR A 435 -28.43 -32.53 -7.14
N ASN A 436 -28.63 -32.39 -5.83
CA ASN A 436 -29.84 -32.89 -5.17
C ASN A 436 -30.83 -31.73 -5.07
N PHE A 437 -31.99 -31.86 -5.71
CA PHE A 437 -33.06 -30.86 -5.67
C PHE A 437 -33.95 -31.07 -4.44
N ASP A 438 -34.57 -30.00 -3.93
CA ASP A 438 -35.47 -30.08 -2.75
C ASP A 438 -36.74 -30.90 -3.00
N ASN A 439 -37.07 -31.12 -4.28
CA ASN A 439 -38.18 -31.96 -4.69
C ASN A 439 -37.79 -33.45 -4.78
N GLY A 440 -36.60 -33.85 -4.34
CA GLY A 440 -36.15 -35.24 -4.35
C GLY A 440 -35.59 -35.74 -5.68
N ILE A 441 -35.45 -34.88 -6.69
CA ILE A 441 -34.75 -35.24 -7.93
C ILE A 441 -33.24 -35.18 -7.70
N LEU A 442 -32.53 -36.27 -8.01
CA LEU A 442 -31.08 -36.23 -8.17
C LEU A 442 -30.72 -36.01 -9.63
N LYS A 443 -29.81 -35.06 -9.90
CA LYS A 443 -29.20 -34.83 -11.20
C LYS A 443 -27.70 -35.08 -11.15
N THR A 444 -27.19 -35.97 -12.01
CA THR A 444 -25.76 -36.21 -12.21
C THR A 444 -25.36 -35.82 -13.63
N GLU A 445 -24.37 -34.95 -13.78
CA GLU A 445 -23.81 -34.52 -15.06
C GLU A 445 -22.35 -34.95 -15.13
N THR A 446 -21.96 -35.67 -16.19
CA THR A 446 -20.57 -36.08 -16.42
C THR A 446 -19.98 -35.35 -17.61
N PHE A 447 -18.68 -35.09 -17.55
CA PHE A 447 -17.94 -34.28 -18.51
C PHE A 447 -16.63 -34.99 -18.89
N GLU A 448 -16.22 -34.82 -20.15
CA GLU A 448 -14.92 -35.26 -20.64
C GLU A 448 -14.27 -34.08 -21.36
N TYR A 449 -13.09 -33.67 -20.89
CA TYR A 449 -12.36 -32.51 -21.43
C TYR A 449 -13.22 -31.23 -21.50
N GLY A 450 -14.05 -30.99 -20.48
CA GLY A 450 -14.96 -29.84 -20.41
C GLY A 450 -16.22 -29.94 -21.27
N THR A 451 -16.38 -31.00 -22.07
CA THR A 451 -17.59 -31.26 -22.86
C THR A 451 -18.50 -32.23 -22.11
N ARG A 452 -19.78 -31.89 -21.98
CA ARG A 452 -20.77 -32.76 -21.32
C ARG A 452 -20.93 -34.07 -22.08
N LYS A 453 -20.96 -35.19 -21.35
CA LYS A 453 -21.16 -36.55 -21.90
C LYS A 453 -22.51 -37.14 -21.55
N ALA A 454 -22.94 -36.97 -20.31
CA ALA A 454 -24.23 -37.46 -19.89
C ALA A 454 -24.90 -36.53 -18.88
N THR A 455 -26.21 -36.64 -18.78
CA THR A 455 -27.04 -36.11 -17.70
C THR A 455 -27.98 -37.22 -17.27
N PHE A 456 -27.92 -37.63 -16.02
CA PHE A 456 -28.83 -38.59 -15.40
C PHE A 456 -29.72 -37.87 -14.40
N LEU A 457 -31.01 -38.13 -14.47
CA LEU A 457 -32.02 -37.66 -13.54
C LEU A 457 -32.67 -38.89 -12.90
N GLU A 458 -32.75 -38.92 -11.58
CA GLU A 458 -33.43 -39.95 -10.80
C GLU A 458 -34.45 -39.25 -9.90
N ASP A 459 -35.72 -39.62 -10.02
CA ASP A 459 -36.78 -39.12 -9.15
C ASP A 459 -36.92 -40.03 -7.93
N ARG A 460 -36.47 -39.55 -6.77
CA ARG A 460 -36.43 -40.37 -5.54
C ARG A 460 -37.65 -40.17 -4.66
N GLU A 461 -38.41 -39.11 -4.90
CA GLU A 461 -39.56 -38.72 -4.08
C GLU A 461 -40.86 -38.54 -4.89
N ASN A 462 -40.89 -39.05 -6.12
CA ASN A 462 -42.07 -39.03 -6.99
C ASN A 462 -42.55 -37.60 -7.28
N ALA A 463 -41.61 -36.69 -7.57
CA ALA A 463 -41.89 -35.32 -7.95
C ALA A 463 -42.18 -35.13 -9.45
N ALA A 464 -41.83 -36.10 -10.28
CA ALA A 464 -42.10 -36.16 -11.71
C ALA A 464 -43.11 -37.27 -12.03
N ASP A 465 -43.45 -37.42 -13.32
CA ASP A 465 -44.20 -38.55 -13.88
C ASP A 465 -43.28 -39.65 -14.45
N TRP A 466 -41.99 -39.55 -14.16
CA TRP A 466 -40.94 -40.47 -14.57
C TRP A 466 -40.04 -40.81 -13.39
N THR A 467 -39.56 -42.05 -13.39
CA THR A 467 -38.65 -42.59 -12.37
C THR A 467 -37.20 -42.24 -12.70
N SER A 468 -36.83 -42.28 -13.99
CA SER A 468 -35.49 -41.88 -14.44
C SER A 468 -35.50 -41.22 -15.82
N SER A 469 -34.53 -40.32 -16.07
CA SER A 469 -34.26 -39.76 -17.40
C SER A 469 -32.77 -39.59 -17.64
N ALA A 470 -32.25 -40.17 -18.72
CA ALA A 470 -30.85 -40.08 -19.10
C ALA A 470 -30.71 -39.38 -20.46
N SER A 471 -29.78 -38.44 -20.58
CA SER A 471 -29.42 -37.77 -21.84
C SER A 471 -27.94 -37.98 -22.12
N PHE A 472 -27.60 -38.45 -23.32
CA PHE A 472 -26.23 -38.69 -23.76
C PHE A 472 -25.86 -37.73 -24.89
N PHE A 473 -24.62 -37.23 -24.84
CA PHE A 473 -24.13 -36.18 -25.73
C PHE A 473 -22.97 -36.70 -26.58
N ASP A 474 -22.89 -36.20 -27.82
CA ASP A 474 -21.78 -36.49 -28.74
C ASP A 474 -20.49 -35.75 -28.35
N GLN A 475 -19.43 -35.96 -29.12
CA GLN A 475 -18.12 -35.33 -28.89
C GLN A 475 -18.14 -33.79 -29.01
N ASP A 476 -19.15 -33.22 -29.67
CA ASP A 476 -19.33 -31.77 -29.84
C ASP A 476 -20.30 -31.21 -28.78
N GLY A 477 -20.77 -32.04 -27.85
CA GLY A 477 -21.73 -31.68 -26.79
C GLY A 477 -23.17 -31.56 -27.26
N ARG A 478 -23.53 -32.10 -28.43
CA ARG A 478 -24.92 -32.14 -28.91
C ARG A 478 -25.63 -33.37 -28.39
N LEU A 479 -26.93 -33.25 -28.10
CA LEU A 479 -27.74 -34.39 -27.66
C LEU A 479 -27.76 -35.47 -28.76
N ALA A 480 -27.36 -36.69 -28.41
CA ALA A 480 -27.33 -37.86 -29.29
C ALA A 480 -28.44 -38.87 -28.94
N GLU A 481 -28.74 -39.02 -27.65
CA GLU A 481 -29.77 -39.94 -27.16
C GLU A 481 -30.43 -39.41 -25.89
N ARG A 482 -31.73 -39.68 -25.72
CA ARG A 482 -32.44 -39.49 -24.47
C ARG A 482 -33.29 -40.72 -24.14
N GLN A 483 -33.16 -41.23 -22.93
CA GLN A 483 -33.94 -42.33 -22.39
C GLN A 483 -34.79 -41.81 -21.22
N THR A 484 -36.02 -42.31 -21.06
CA THR A 484 -36.92 -41.94 -19.96
C THR A 484 -37.77 -43.13 -19.58
N ASP A 485 -37.75 -43.49 -18.31
CA ASP A 485 -38.58 -44.53 -17.71
C ASP A 485 -39.69 -43.85 -16.92
N PHE A 486 -40.93 -44.07 -17.31
CA PHE A 486 -42.11 -43.43 -16.72
C PHE A 486 -42.63 -44.21 -15.50
N ASP A 487 -43.28 -43.52 -14.57
CA ASP A 487 -43.83 -44.16 -13.35
C ASP A 487 -44.95 -45.16 -13.64
N ASN A 488 -45.55 -45.09 -14.83
CA ASN A 488 -46.56 -46.03 -15.29
C ASN A 488 -45.97 -47.34 -15.85
N GLY A 489 -44.65 -47.54 -15.82
CA GLY A 489 -43.99 -48.74 -16.33
C GLY A 489 -43.69 -48.72 -17.83
N THR A 490 -43.99 -47.62 -18.53
CA THR A 490 -43.56 -47.42 -19.92
C THR A 490 -42.16 -46.82 -19.99
N ALA A 491 -41.44 -47.08 -21.07
CA ALA A 491 -40.12 -46.49 -21.32
C ALA A 491 -40.06 -45.87 -22.71
N LYS A 492 -39.21 -44.85 -22.87
CA LYS A 492 -39.03 -44.12 -24.13
C LYS A 492 -37.56 -43.80 -24.39
N SER A 493 -37.07 -44.18 -25.57
CA SER A 493 -35.76 -43.81 -26.10
C SER A 493 -35.90 -42.93 -27.33
N GLU A 494 -35.17 -41.83 -27.40
CA GLU A 494 -35.14 -40.87 -28.51
C GLU A 494 -33.70 -40.72 -29.02
N PHE A 495 -33.50 -40.84 -30.32
CA PHE A 495 -32.19 -40.73 -30.97
C PHE A 495 -32.11 -39.47 -31.82
N PHE A 496 -30.94 -38.83 -31.83
CA PHE A 496 -30.70 -37.55 -32.46
C PHE A 496 -29.43 -37.57 -33.31
N GLN A 497 -29.47 -36.87 -34.44
CA GLN A 497 -28.33 -36.62 -35.31
C GLN A 497 -28.42 -35.19 -35.84
N ASP A 498 -27.32 -34.43 -35.73
CA ASP A 498 -27.24 -33.03 -36.16
C ASP A 498 -28.36 -32.14 -35.58
N GLY A 499 -28.79 -32.44 -34.34
CA GLY A 499 -29.86 -31.74 -33.65
C GLY A 499 -31.29 -32.14 -34.04
N PHE A 500 -31.45 -33.02 -35.02
CA PHE A 500 -32.76 -33.57 -35.42
C PHE A 500 -32.97 -34.94 -34.83
N ARG A 501 -34.20 -35.22 -34.39
CA ARG A 501 -34.59 -36.56 -33.97
C ARG A 501 -34.62 -37.49 -35.17
N THR A 502 -34.02 -38.67 -35.06
CA THR A 502 -33.96 -39.71 -36.11
C THR A 502 -34.82 -40.93 -35.78
N ALA A 503 -35.00 -41.24 -34.48
CA ALA A 503 -35.87 -42.33 -34.04
C ALA A 503 -36.49 -42.07 -32.66
N THR A 504 -37.61 -42.74 -32.39
CA THR A 504 -38.22 -42.88 -31.06
C THR A 504 -38.70 -44.31 -30.89
N PHE A 505 -38.36 -44.93 -29.77
CA PHE A 505 -38.83 -46.24 -29.37
C PHE A 505 -39.55 -46.09 -28.04
N GLN A 506 -40.76 -46.63 -27.95
CA GLN A 506 -41.52 -46.73 -26.72
C GLN A 506 -41.85 -48.19 -26.48
N SER A 507 -41.81 -48.62 -25.22
CA SER A 507 -42.18 -49.97 -24.79
C SER A 507 -43.05 -49.89 -23.54
N ASP A 508 -44.04 -50.77 -23.46
CA ASP A 508 -44.89 -50.93 -22.29
C ASP A 508 -44.50 -52.22 -21.56
N GLY A 509 -43.57 -52.09 -20.60
CA GLY A 509 -43.05 -53.25 -19.88
C GLY A 509 -44.02 -53.82 -18.83
N GLU A 510 -45.01 -53.03 -18.42
CA GLU A 510 -45.97 -53.38 -17.36
C GLU A 510 -47.40 -53.62 -17.87
N ASN A 511 -47.60 -53.55 -19.20
CA ASN A 511 -48.89 -53.78 -19.86
C ASN A 511 -49.99 -52.84 -19.33
N VAL A 512 -49.66 -51.55 -19.21
CA VAL A 512 -50.59 -50.49 -18.76
C VAL A 512 -51.36 -49.83 -19.90
N GLU A 513 -50.86 -49.93 -21.13
CA GLU A 513 -51.47 -49.43 -22.36
C GLU A 513 -52.08 -50.61 -23.17
N ASP A 514 -52.62 -50.33 -24.36
CA ASP A 514 -53.12 -51.36 -25.30
C ASP A 514 -52.10 -51.73 -26.39
N TRP A 515 -50.86 -51.29 -26.20
CA TRP A 515 -49.74 -51.50 -27.10
C TRP A 515 -48.49 -51.97 -26.34
N GLU A 516 -47.77 -52.91 -26.94
CA GLU A 516 -46.51 -53.45 -26.41
C GLU A 516 -45.32 -52.53 -26.77
N ALA A 517 -45.30 -52.03 -28.01
CA ALA A 517 -44.23 -51.15 -28.48
C ALA A 517 -44.67 -50.17 -29.58
N ILE A 518 -44.09 -48.97 -29.56
CA ILE A 518 -44.23 -47.98 -30.64
C ILE A 518 -42.84 -47.57 -31.13
N GLN A 519 -42.58 -47.75 -32.41
CA GLN A 519 -41.37 -47.29 -33.08
C GLN A 519 -41.73 -46.16 -34.05
N SER A 520 -41.00 -45.07 -34.05
CA SER A 520 -41.17 -43.94 -34.98
C SER A 520 -39.83 -43.56 -35.57
N PHE A 521 -39.74 -43.49 -36.90
CA PHE A 521 -38.54 -43.13 -37.64
C PHE A 521 -38.74 -41.79 -38.33
N TYR A 522 -37.69 -40.99 -38.32
CA TYR A 522 -37.71 -39.62 -38.83
C TYR A 522 -36.65 -39.47 -39.92
N GLY A 523 -37.04 -38.84 -41.02
CA GLY A 523 -36.16 -38.48 -42.13
C GLY A 523 -35.37 -37.19 -41.85
N PRO A 524 -34.77 -36.60 -42.90
CA PRO A 524 -34.07 -35.34 -42.80
C PRO A 524 -34.94 -34.25 -42.16
N TYR A 525 -34.32 -33.38 -41.36
CA TYR A 525 -34.99 -32.29 -40.64
C TYR A 525 -36.03 -32.73 -39.59
N GLY A 526 -36.04 -34.02 -39.20
CA GLY A 526 -36.91 -34.53 -38.12
C GLY A 526 -38.36 -34.77 -38.55
N MET A 527 -38.63 -34.94 -39.84
CA MET A 527 -39.98 -35.28 -40.33
C MET A 527 -40.26 -36.76 -40.12
N LEU A 528 -41.40 -37.12 -39.52
CA LEU A 528 -41.82 -38.52 -39.36
C LEU A 528 -41.99 -39.17 -40.73
N THR A 529 -41.37 -40.33 -40.95
CA THR A 529 -41.44 -41.11 -42.21
C THR A 529 -42.11 -42.46 -42.03
N ASP A 530 -41.96 -43.09 -40.87
CA ASP A 530 -42.50 -44.41 -40.58
C ASP A 530 -42.86 -44.52 -39.10
N ARG A 531 -43.97 -45.20 -38.78
CA ARG A 531 -44.38 -45.54 -37.42
C ARG A 531 -44.89 -46.96 -37.39
N VAL A 532 -44.38 -47.77 -36.48
CA VAL A 532 -44.84 -49.15 -36.21
C VAL A 532 -45.39 -49.20 -34.79
N ILE A 533 -46.60 -49.75 -34.64
CA ILE A 533 -47.28 -49.97 -33.36
C ILE A 533 -47.52 -51.47 -33.24
N GLN A 534 -46.99 -52.10 -32.21
CA GLN A 534 -47.29 -53.49 -31.85
C GLN A 534 -48.32 -53.45 -30.72
N SER A 535 -49.49 -54.02 -30.94
CA SER A 535 -50.58 -54.09 -29.97
C SER A 535 -50.45 -55.32 -29.06
N ASP A 536 -50.97 -55.27 -27.84
CA ASP A 536 -50.89 -56.39 -26.88
C ASP A 536 -51.56 -57.67 -27.38
N ASN A 537 -52.54 -57.53 -28.27
CA ASN A 537 -53.24 -58.63 -28.91
C ASN A 537 -52.47 -59.26 -30.07
N GLY A 538 -51.18 -58.97 -30.23
CA GLY A 538 -50.33 -59.54 -31.28
C GLY A 538 -50.59 -58.99 -32.68
N ALA A 539 -51.45 -57.98 -32.84
CA ALA A 539 -51.53 -57.25 -34.09
C ALA A 539 -50.41 -56.20 -34.19
N TRP A 540 -49.92 -55.90 -35.39
CA TRP A 540 -49.06 -54.74 -35.62
C TRP A 540 -49.64 -53.81 -36.67
N THR A 541 -49.39 -52.51 -36.52
CA THR A 541 -49.78 -51.45 -37.46
C THR A 541 -48.55 -50.67 -37.89
N ARG A 542 -48.25 -50.64 -39.20
CA ARG A 542 -47.26 -49.75 -39.80
C ARG A 542 -47.94 -48.60 -40.51
N ILE A 543 -47.40 -47.40 -40.39
CA ILE A 543 -47.90 -46.18 -41.02
C ILE A 543 -46.71 -45.48 -41.68
N GLN A 544 -46.83 -45.19 -42.97
CA GLN A 544 -45.81 -44.46 -43.72
C GLN A 544 -46.28 -43.03 -44.01
N PHE A 545 -45.31 -42.13 -43.99
CA PHE A 545 -45.52 -40.70 -44.18
C PHE A 545 -44.56 -40.16 -45.25
N GLU A 546 -45.06 -39.27 -46.09
CA GLU A 546 -44.27 -38.48 -47.03
C GLU A 546 -44.54 -37.00 -46.76
N ASN A 547 -43.49 -36.23 -46.46
CA ASN A 547 -43.58 -34.80 -46.11
C ASN A 547 -44.61 -34.50 -45.00
N GLY A 548 -44.72 -35.39 -44.01
CA GLY A 548 -45.65 -35.26 -42.88
C GLY A 548 -47.09 -35.71 -43.17
N THR A 549 -47.40 -36.14 -44.39
CA THR A 549 -48.71 -36.66 -44.77
C THR A 549 -48.68 -38.18 -44.82
N ARG A 550 -49.67 -38.84 -44.21
CA ARG A 550 -49.83 -40.30 -44.28
C ARG A 550 -50.05 -40.71 -45.74
N THR A 551 -49.28 -41.67 -46.25
CA THR A 551 -49.38 -42.22 -47.61
C THR A 551 -49.82 -43.67 -47.61
N PHE A 552 -49.48 -44.42 -46.55
CA PHE A 552 -49.81 -45.83 -46.44
C PHE A 552 -50.02 -46.23 -44.99
N SER A 553 -50.84 -47.26 -44.77
CA SER A 553 -50.80 -48.03 -43.53
C SER A 553 -51.19 -49.47 -43.74
N GLU A 554 -50.60 -50.33 -42.93
CA GLU A 554 -50.82 -51.76 -42.93
C GLU A 554 -51.06 -52.19 -41.49
N LYS A 555 -52.10 -52.97 -41.25
CA LYS A 555 -52.38 -53.65 -40.00
C LYS A 555 -52.40 -55.15 -40.26
N VAL A 556 -51.67 -55.94 -39.48
CA VAL A 556 -51.63 -57.40 -39.63
C VAL A 556 -51.98 -58.02 -38.29
N ASP A 557 -52.85 -59.01 -38.30
CA ASP A 557 -53.16 -59.84 -37.13
C ASP A 557 -52.25 -61.07 -37.16
N THR A 558 -51.25 -61.09 -36.29
CA THR A 558 -50.34 -62.25 -36.23
C THR A 558 -50.74 -63.27 -35.17
N ALA A 559 -51.74 -62.95 -34.34
CA ALA A 559 -52.21 -63.78 -33.25
C ALA A 559 -53.57 -64.45 -33.52
N ASP A 560 -54.22 -64.14 -34.65
CA ASP A 560 -55.52 -64.72 -35.06
C ASP A 560 -56.64 -64.36 -34.05
N GLU A 561 -56.64 -63.10 -33.59
CA GLU A 561 -57.62 -62.54 -32.65
C GLU A 561 -58.82 -61.88 -33.34
N PHE A 562 -58.70 -61.59 -34.63
CA PHE A 562 -59.72 -60.95 -35.46
C PHE A 562 -60.13 -61.86 -36.63
N GLU A 563 -61.33 -61.65 -37.18
CA GLU A 563 -61.81 -62.34 -38.40
C GLU A 563 -61.10 -61.87 -39.70
N TRP A 564 -59.94 -61.23 -39.56
CA TRP A 564 -59.14 -60.72 -40.66
C TRP A 564 -57.66 -60.88 -40.39
N ASN A 565 -56.92 -61.20 -41.43
CA ASN A 565 -55.48 -61.43 -41.41
C ASN A 565 -54.70 -60.12 -41.61
N SER A 566 -55.15 -59.26 -42.55
CA SER A 566 -54.54 -57.93 -42.71
C SER A 566 -55.49 -56.86 -43.25
N ILE A 567 -55.21 -55.59 -42.92
CA ILE A 567 -55.89 -54.40 -43.44
C ILE A 567 -54.82 -53.45 -43.99
N MET A 568 -54.84 -53.20 -45.29
CA MET A 568 -54.00 -52.19 -45.94
C MET A 568 -54.83 -50.97 -46.31
N SER A 569 -54.25 -49.78 -46.24
CA SER A 569 -54.90 -48.52 -46.64
C SER A 569 -53.90 -47.62 -47.34
N ALA A 570 -54.27 -47.12 -48.51
CA ALA A 570 -53.48 -46.16 -49.29
C ALA A 570 -54.12 -44.78 -49.24
N TYR A 571 -53.27 -43.75 -49.21
CA TYR A 571 -53.68 -42.36 -49.06
C TYR A 571 -53.04 -41.49 -50.14
N GLU A 572 -53.81 -40.56 -50.71
CA GLU A 572 -53.33 -39.56 -51.65
C GLU A 572 -53.63 -38.17 -51.08
N GLY A 573 -52.61 -37.33 -50.92
CA GLY A 573 -52.76 -36.03 -50.27
C GLY A 573 -53.28 -36.10 -48.82
N GLY A 574 -53.16 -37.26 -48.17
CA GLY A 574 -53.66 -37.53 -46.82
C GLY A 574 -55.10 -38.04 -46.76
N GLU A 575 -55.79 -38.13 -47.90
CA GLU A 575 -57.14 -38.69 -47.99
C GLU A 575 -57.06 -40.19 -48.28
N LEU A 576 -57.89 -40.99 -47.60
CA LEU A 576 -58.02 -42.42 -47.88
C LEU A 576 -58.56 -42.60 -49.30
N VAL A 577 -57.84 -43.31 -50.15
CA VAL A 577 -58.26 -43.62 -51.54
C VAL A 577 -58.57 -45.11 -51.73
N LEU A 578 -57.93 -45.98 -50.95
CA LEU A 578 -58.10 -47.42 -51.03
C LEU A 578 -57.97 -48.05 -49.63
N ARG A 579 -58.81 -49.03 -49.33
CA ARG A 579 -58.67 -49.90 -48.16
C ARG A 579 -58.92 -51.35 -48.57
N GLN A 580 -57.94 -52.20 -48.35
CA GLN A 580 -58.02 -53.65 -48.54
C GLN A 580 -58.08 -54.34 -47.18
N THR A 581 -58.97 -55.33 -47.01
CA THR A 581 -58.98 -56.25 -45.88
C THR A 581 -58.86 -57.67 -46.45
N ILE A 582 -57.89 -58.44 -45.98
CA ILE A 582 -57.78 -59.88 -46.25
C ILE A 582 -58.34 -60.59 -45.02
N GLN A 583 -59.39 -61.38 -45.23
CA GLN A 583 -60.06 -62.18 -44.21
C GLN A 583 -59.29 -63.48 -43.93
N ASP A 584 -59.60 -64.20 -42.85
CA ASP A 584 -58.86 -65.42 -42.46
C ASP A 584 -59.13 -66.61 -43.41
N ASP A 585 -60.30 -66.60 -44.05
CA ASP A 585 -60.68 -67.49 -45.15
C ASP A 585 -59.96 -67.14 -46.47
N SER A 586 -59.14 -66.08 -46.47
CA SER A 586 -58.44 -65.50 -47.63
C SER A 586 -59.29 -64.60 -48.51
N ASP A 587 -60.55 -64.36 -48.19
CA ASP A 587 -61.39 -63.44 -48.96
C ASP A 587 -60.89 -62.00 -48.87
N VAL A 588 -61.09 -61.23 -49.93
CA VAL A 588 -60.58 -59.86 -50.03
C VAL A 588 -61.72 -58.85 -50.12
N LEU A 589 -61.77 -57.93 -49.16
CA LEU A 589 -62.67 -56.77 -49.18
C LEU A 589 -61.90 -55.51 -49.58
N LEU A 590 -62.26 -54.91 -50.70
CA LEU A 590 -61.59 -53.73 -51.26
C LEU A 590 -62.54 -52.52 -51.32
N GLY A 591 -62.39 -51.57 -50.41
CA GLY A 591 -63.10 -50.30 -50.43
C GLY A 591 -62.35 -49.22 -51.21
N ILE A 592 -63.02 -48.58 -52.17
CA ILE A 592 -62.50 -47.48 -52.98
C ILE A 592 -63.16 -46.18 -52.52
N TYR A 593 -62.35 -45.13 -52.33
CA TYR A 593 -62.76 -43.90 -51.69
C TYR A 593 -62.43 -42.67 -52.55
N GLN A 594 -63.30 -41.67 -52.49
CA GLN A 594 -63.09 -40.36 -53.10
C GLN A 594 -63.67 -39.29 -52.18
N ASN A 595 -62.92 -38.23 -51.88
CA ASN A 595 -63.32 -37.18 -50.93
C ASN A 595 -63.78 -37.76 -49.57
N GLN A 596 -63.08 -38.79 -49.07
CA GLN A 596 -63.39 -39.52 -47.84
C GLN A 596 -64.71 -40.31 -47.83
N GLU A 597 -65.47 -40.31 -48.93
CA GLU A 597 -66.65 -41.14 -49.10
C GLU A 597 -66.29 -42.44 -49.82
N ARG A 598 -66.81 -43.57 -49.34
CA ARG A 598 -66.66 -44.85 -50.03
C ARG A 598 -67.55 -44.84 -51.28
N ILE A 599 -66.94 -44.89 -52.46
CA ILE A 599 -67.66 -44.87 -53.75
C ILE A 599 -67.91 -46.27 -54.29
N ALA A 600 -67.07 -47.24 -53.94
CA ALA A 600 -67.26 -48.65 -54.29
C ALA A 600 -66.66 -49.59 -53.23
N GLN A 601 -67.13 -50.83 -53.21
CA GLN A 601 -66.56 -51.95 -52.47
C GLN A 601 -66.58 -53.20 -53.35
N LEU A 602 -65.46 -53.89 -53.45
CA LEU A 602 -65.37 -55.23 -54.03
C LEU A 602 -65.19 -56.25 -52.92
N GLU A 603 -65.90 -57.36 -52.99
CA GLU A 603 -65.68 -58.56 -52.17
C GLU A 603 -65.22 -59.64 -53.14
N VAL A 604 -64.05 -60.23 -52.95
CA VAL A 604 -63.47 -61.27 -53.81
C VAL A 604 -63.40 -62.55 -53.01
N ASP A 605 -64.17 -63.55 -53.45
CA ASP A 605 -64.21 -64.89 -52.87
C ASP A 605 -63.04 -65.70 -53.45
N LEU A 606 -62.04 -66.01 -52.62
CA LEU A 606 -60.85 -66.75 -53.04
C LEU A 606 -60.86 -68.20 -52.60
N ASP A 607 -61.75 -68.58 -51.68
CA ASP A 607 -61.88 -69.95 -51.18
C ASP A 607 -63.03 -70.74 -51.84
N GLY A 608 -63.89 -70.04 -52.59
CA GLY A 608 -65.04 -70.58 -53.29
C GLY A 608 -66.23 -70.83 -52.36
N SER A 609 -66.30 -70.12 -51.23
CA SER A 609 -67.39 -70.23 -50.25
C SER A 609 -68.70 -69.62 -50.73
N ASP A 610 -68.65 -68.67 -51.66
CA ASP A 610 -69.78 -67.93 -52.21
C ASP A 610 -70.13 -68.38 -53.64
N PRO A 611 -71.37 -68.12 -54.10
CA PRO A 611 -71.80 -68.48 -55.45
C PRO A 611 -71.32 -67.49 -56.54
N TRP A 612 -70.42 -66.57 -56.21
CA TRP A 612 -69.85 -65.53 -57.08
C TRP A 612 -68.36 -65.37 -56.75
N GLU A 613 -67.51 -65.09 -57.74
CA GLU A 613 -66.07 -64.84 -57.51
C GLU A 613 -65.81 -63.40 -57.08
N VAL A 614 -66.61 -62.45 -57.59
CA VAL A 614 -66.52 -61.03 -57.20
C VAL A 614 -67.91 -60.43 -57.00
N LYS A 615 -68.10 -59.70 -55.90
CA LYS A 615 -69.28 -58.88 -55.63
C LYS A 615 -68.89 -57.40 -55.56
N LEU A 616 -69.41 -56.62 -56.50
CA LEU A 616 -69.23 -55.18 -56.58
C LEU A 616 -70.43 -54.47 -55.95
N ILE A 617 -70.14 -53.54 -55.05
CA ILE A 617 -71.11 -52.64 -54.43
C ILE A 617 -70.71 -51.21 -54.80
N GLU A 618 -71.57 -50.51 -55.54
CA GLU A 618 -71.37 -49.08 -55.86
C GLU A 618 -72.24 -48.21 -54.97
N PHE A 619 -71.64 -47.12 -54.46
CA PHE A 619 -72.30 -46.14 -53.60
C PHE A 619 -72.44 -44.84 -54.37
N GLY A 620 -73.59 -44.67 -55.04
CA GLY A 620 -73.93 -43.46 -55.79
C GLY A 620 -74.96 -42.59 -55.07
N ALA A 621 -75.28 -41.43 -55.64
CA ALA A 621 -76.34 -40.55 -55.14
C ALA A 621 -77.73 -41.24 -55.08
N ASP A 622 -77.93 -42.26 -55.91
CA ASP A 622 -79.17 -43.05 -56.00
C ASP A 622 -79.23 -44.24 -55.02
N GLY A 623 -78.20 -44.40 -54.16
CA GLY A 623 -78.10 -45.46 -53.15
C GLY A 623 -77.09 -46.55 -53.50
N LYS A 624 -77.25 -47.70 -52.84
CA LYS A 624 -76.37 -48.88 -52.96
C LYS A 624 -76.82 -49.74 -54.16
N LEU A 625 -75.98 -49.87 -55.18
CA LEU A 625 -76.12 -50.87 -56.25
C LEU A 625 -75.23 -52.07 -55.94
N THR A 626 -75.70 -53.30 -56.19
CA THR A 626 -74.91 -54.52 -55.96
C THR A 626 -74.99 -55.42 -57.19
N SER A 627 -73.82 -55.81 -57.69
CA SER A 627 -73.62 -56.69 -58.85
C SER A 627 -72.68 -57.82 -58.46
N THR A 628 -72.90 -59.03 -58.98
CA THR A 628 -72.05 -60.21 -58.75
C THR A 628 -71.53 -60.74 -60.08
N TYR A 629 -70.31 -61.25 -60.09
CA TYR A 629 -69.61 -61.75 -61.26
C TYR A 629 -69.05 -63.15 -60.99
N ASP A 630 -69.17 -64.04 -61.97
CA ASP A 630 -68.69 -65.43 -61.86
C ASP A 630 -67.17 -65.53 -62.04
N SER A 631 -66.50 -64.46 -62.52
CA SER A 631 -65.05 -64.39 -62.66
C SER A 631 -64.52 -62.96 -62.48
N ILE A 632 -63.30 -62.79 -61.95
CA ILE A 632 -62.58 -61.51 -61.91
C ILE A 632 -62.54 -60.85 -63.29
N ALA A 633 -62.38 -61.61 -64.37
CA ALA A 633 -62.31 -61.08 -65.74
C ALA A 633 -63.61 -60.41 -66.22
N ASP A 634 -64.75 -60.71 -65.59
CA ASP A 634 -66.06 -60.15 -65.94
C ASP A 634 -66.36 -58.81 -65.23
N VAL A 635 -65.52 -58.41 -64.26
CA VAL A 635 -65.66 -57.15 -63.54
C VAL A 635 -65.39 -55.96 -64.48
N PRO A 636 -66.15 -54.85 -64.40
CA PRO A 636 -65.96 -53.69 -65.28
C PRO A 636 -64.52 -53.18 -65.26
N GLU A 637 -64.01 -52.78 -66.43
CA GLU A 637 -62.62 -52.31 -66.63
C GLU A 637 -62.20 -51.21 -65.64
N ALA A 638 -63.14 -50.34 -65.24
CA ALA A 638 -62.90 -49.28 -64.25
C ALA A 638 -62.44 -49.81 -62.88
N TYR A 639 -62.75 -51.06 -62.55
CA TYR A 639 -62.36 -51.72 -61.30
C TYR A 639 -61.22 -52.74 -61.46
N GLN A 640 -60.89 -53.13 -62.68
CA GLN A 640 -59.86 -54.14 -62.96
C GLN A 640 -58.50 -53.75 -62.39
N PHE A 641 -58.11 -52.48 -62.51
CA PHE A 641 -56.87 -51.96 -61.93
C PHE A 641 -56.74 -52.24 -60.43
N TYR A 642 -57.84 -52.12 -59.68
CA TYR A 642 -57.84 -52.37 -58.25
C TYR A 642 -57.74 -53.86 -57.92
N LEU A 643 -58.39 -54.73 -58.73
CA LEU A 643 -58.30 -56.18 -58.58
C LEU A 643 -56.90 -56.72 -58.92
N ASP A 644 -56.29 -56.23 -60.00
CA ASP A 644 -54.91 -56.56 -60.40
C ASP A 644 -53.88 -56.19 -59.31
N THR A 645 -54.22 -55.19 -58.48
CA THR A 645 -53.36 -54.73 -57.38
C THR A 645 -53.64 -55.49 -56.08
N ALA A 646 -54.89 -55.87 -55.82
CA ALA A 646 -55.33 -56.45 -54.55
C ALA A 646 -55.20 -57.98 -54.49
N VAL A 647 -55.36 -58.67 -55.63
CA VAL A 647 -55.26 -60.13 -55.72
C VAL A 647 -53.86 -60.47 -56.23
N PRO A 648 -53.01 -61.15 -55.43
CA PRO A 648 -51.72 -61.62 -55.91
C PRO A 648 -51.95 -62.51 -57.12
N ALA A 649 -51.17 -62.33 -58.19
CA ALA A 649 -51.26 -63.20 -59.36
C ALA A 649 -51.08 -64.66 -58.94
N VAL A 650 -52.15 -65.46 -59.06
CA VAL A 650 -52.18 -66.89 -58.74
C VAL A 650 -51.37 -67.70 -59.75
#